data_AF-A0AAV8Z3J3-F1
#
_entry.id   AF-A0AAV8Z3J3-F1
#
_cell.length_a   1.000
_cell.length_b   1.000
_cell.length_c   1.000
_cell.angle_alpha   90.00
_cell.angle_beta   90.00
_cell.angle_gamma   90.00
#
_symmetry.space_group_name_H-M   'P 1'
#
loop_
_entity.id
_entity.type
_entity.pdbx_description
1 polymer ?
#
loop_
_entity_poly.entity_id
_entity_poly.type
_entity_poly.pdbx_seq_one_letter_code
_entity_poly.pdbx_strand_id
1 'polypeptide(L)'
;MSRVSSTSHVHQDNSVAERRLRPIYDWLDSGNNKKALQECEKVLKKTPNLHCAKALKALTLHRMGKEKESKSVLEALTKEQPTDDATLQAMTLCYREMQELEKICKLYETAVKLDPTNEELHTHLFMSYVRISDFKAQQQSAMALYKNKPKNPYYCWAVMSIILQATRGEGAKDPAKRKLLLSLAERMFDKLITDNKVDAEQEVQLYIMILELLGKFEEILTVFDGPLGSKLQCSNIPRNRLKYIKKLKWWDEINLLCKVGKPLNNHQNHEGGENDLETVDDTPEKAHEFICRTVENGADNGYLLRAPYLARFELCAKLCEKKLNTVDLLGDTTELFIEYFRKFGHKPCCVSDLRIYLNLLDAEKKTELSSRLVKDVGISSTSVPQTEHQMQRHICSLQLSRLCGSHRNLSSDHLKALITALSLHYQHGYQTYSKNLLSTDLGPSDPYALMAAHVLYDLAQIENNSDSIIIALILLENLLKNSPSNFHAKLLAVRLYHTLGSGVSAHEMYNSLDVKHLQLDSLGYIHCARIQTEPAYLPCSSDHLTFSYKFGSFIKLDEFMDFRDRLCNSLHYTSVAVDRIVLSLIECTTLESLYSMDISPNDNKIEWDLLRDNHDLSVCISWDPERIDGPQKNGHKRKPCLSRIYDF
;
A
#
# COMPACT_ATOMS: atom_id res chain seq x y z
N MET A 1 8.76 -1.81 -18.94
CA MET A 1 8.08 -1.18 -20.08
C MET A 1 8.11 0.33 -19.92
N SER A 2 8.99 1.01 -20.65
CA SER A 2 9.06 2.47 -20.72
C SER A 2 9.11 2.84 -22.20
N ARG A 3 8.00 3.37 -22.74
CA ARG A 3 8.02 3.99 -24.06
C ARG A 3 9.05 5.11 -24.01
N VAL A 4 10.09 5.01 -24.83
CA VAL A 4 10.86 6.16 -25.29
C VAL A 4 9.86 7.04 -26.03
N SER A 5 9.32 8.05 -25.34
CA SER A 5 8.42 9.03 -25.92
C SER A 5 9.25 9.90 -26.85
N SER A 6 9.18 9.60 -28.14
CA SER A 6 9.69 10.45 -29.21
C SER A 6 8.89 11.75 -29.25
N THR A 7 9.38 12.78 -28.57
CA THR A 7 8.91 14.14 -28.78
C THR A 7 9.57 14.70 -30.04
N SER A 8 8.76 14.78 -31.08
CA SER A 8 9.03 15.46 -32.34
C SER A 8 9.38 16.94 -32.09
N HIS A 9 10.62 17.33 -32.34
CA HIS A 9 10.99 18.28 -33.40
C HIS A 9 12.50 18.55 -33.39
N VAL A 10 13.06 18.61 -34.61
CA VAL A 10 14.32 19.27 -35.05
C VAL A 10 15.45 18.35 -35.55
N HIS A 11 15.68 18.50 -36.87
CA HIS A 11 16.81 18.17 -37.76
C HIS A 11 16.88 16.79 -38.48
N GLN A 12 16.76 16.87 -39.81
CA GLN A 12 16.56 15.83 -40.82
C GLN A 12 17.65 14.73 -40.89
N ASP A 13 18.84 14.96 -40.36
CA ASP A 13 19.95 13.97 -40.34
C ASP A 13 19.77 12.85 -39.31
N ASN A 14 18.95 13.06 -38.27
CA ASN A 14 18.69 12.03 -37.24
C ASN A 14 17.84 10.85 -37.75
N SER A 15 17.07 11.03 -38.83
CA SER A 15 16.11 10.00 -39.29
C SER A 15 16.77 8.71 -39.79
N VAL A 16 17.98 8.79 -40.36
CA VAL A 16 18.69 7.62 -40.92
C VAL A 16 19.40 6.85 -39.81
N ALA A 17 20.02 7.55 -38.85
CA ALA A 17 20.64 6.93 -37.68
C ALA A 17 19.57 6.25 -36.80
N GLU A 18 18.46 6.93 -36.54
CA GLU A 18 17.34 6.40 -35.74
C GLU A 18 16.72 5.15 -36.38
N ARG A 19 16.52 5.15 -37.71
CA ARG A 19 16.07 3.96 -38.45
C ARG A 19 17.03 2.78 -38.35
N ARG A 20 18.34 3.03 -38.26
CA ARG A 20 19.37 1.99 -38.10
C ARG A 20 19.44 1.43 -36.68
N LEU A 21 19.08 2.24 -35.68
CA LEU A 21 19.05 1.84 -34.28
C LEU A 21 17.76 1.09 -33.89
N ARG A 22 16.65 1.33 -34.60
CA ARG A 22 15.35 0.70 -34.31
C ARG A 22 15.39 -0.83 -34.17
N PRO A 23 16.06 -1.61 -35.05
CA PRO A 23 16.17 -3.06 -34.87
C PRO A 23 16.88 -3.45 -33.57
N ILE A 24 17.84 -2.65 -33.10
CA ILE A 24 18.53 -2.89 -31.82
C ILE A 24 17.54 -2.74 -30.67
N TYR A 25 16.75 -1.66 -30.67
CA TYR A 25 15.71 -1.43 -29.66
C TYR A 25 14.66 -2.55 -29.67
N ASP A 26 14.14 -2.93 -30.84
CA ASP A 26 13.12 -3.98 -30.96
C ASP A 26 13.61 -5.32 -30.38
N TRP A 27 14.87 -5.69 -30.61
CA TRP A 27 15.45 -6.92 -30.05
C TRP A 27 15.73 -6.83 -28.55
N LEU A 28 16.17 -5.66 -28.06
CA LEU A 28 16.37 -5.42 -26.63
C LEU A 28 15.04 -5.46 -25.86
N ASP A 29 13.97 -4.90 -26.44
CA ASP A 29 12.63 -4.92 -25.86
C ASP A 29 12.00 -6.31 -25.89
N SER A 30 12.34 -7.11 -26.90
CA SER A 30 11.98 -8.54 -26.99
C SER A 30 12.81 -9.45 -26.07
N GLY A 31 13.78 -8.90 -25.32
CA GLY A 31 14.70 -9.65 -24.47
C GLY A 31 15.73 -10.52 -25.21
N ASN A 32 15.81 -10.43 -26.54
CA ASN A 32 16.73 -11.24 -27.34
C ASN A 32 18.10 -10.55 -27.48
N ASN A 33 18.89 -10.61 -26.40
CA ASN A 33 20.19 -9.93 -26.32
C ASN A 33 21.19 -10.43 -27.38
N LYS A 34 21.11 -11.70 -27.81
CA LYS A 34 22.01 -12.24 -28.85
C LYS A 34 21.78 -11.56 -30.21
N LYS A 35 20.51 -11.40 -30.62
CA LYS A 35 20.17 -10.72 -31.86
C LYS A 35 20.43 -9.22 -31.77
N ALA A 36 20.15 -8.60 -30.62
CA ALA A 36 20.50 -7.20 -30.37
C ALA A 36 22.01 -6.97 -30.57
N LEU A 37 22.87 -7.86 -30.07
CA LEU A 37 24.32 -7.73 -30.23
C LEU A 37 24.75 -7.82 -31.71
N GLN A 38 24.15 -8.73 -32.48
CA GLN A 38 24.42 -8.84 -33.91
C GLN A 38 24.04 -7.56 -34.67
N GLU A 39 22.89 -6.96 -34.34
CA GLU A 39 22.47 -5.69 -34.95
C GLU A 39 23.39 -4.53 -34.53
N CYS A 40 23.78 -4.45 -33.25
CA CYS A 40 24.79 -3.50 -32.78
C CYS A 40 26.09 -3.60 -33.60
N GLU A 41 26.60 -4.81 -33.83
CA GLU A 41 27.81 -5.03 -34.63
C GLU A 41 27.64 -4.67 -36.10
N LYS A 42 26.47 -4.98 -36.70
CA LYS A 42 26.16 -4.58 -38.07
C LYS A 42 26.15 -3.06 -38.24
N VAL A 43 25.55 -2.33 -37.28
CA VAL A 43 25.52 -0.88 -37.27
C VAL A 43 26.93 -0.31 -37.10
N LEU A 44 27.69 -0.82 -36.13
CA LEU A 44 29.06 -0.34 -35.86
C LEU A 44 30.04 -0.68 -36.99
N LYS A 45 29.81 -1.75 -37.77
CA LYS A 45 30.59 -2.02 -39.00
C LYS A 45 30.40 -0.94 -40.07
N LYS A 46 29.18 -0.39 -40.19
CA LYS A 46 28.86 0.67 -41.17
C LYS A 46 29.19 2.07 -40.65
N THR A 47 29.01 2.30 -39.36
CA THR A 47 29.23 3.59 -38.69
C THR A 47 29.96 3.37 -37.36
N PRO A 48 31.30 3.21 -37.37
CA PRO A 48 32.09 2.90 -36.17
C PRO A 48 32.03 3.96 -35.07
N ASN A 49 31.83 5.23 -35.46
CA ASN A 49 31.82 6.38 -34.54
C ASN A 49 30.42 6.71 -34.00
N LEU A 50 29.42 5.85 -34.21
CA LEU A 50 28.08 6.09 -33.66
C LEU A 50 28.05 5.74 -32.16
N HIS A 51 28.22 6.74 -31.30
CA HIS A 51 28.31 6.57 -29.85
C HIS A 51 27.08 5.86 -29.26
N CYS A 52 25.87 6.22 -29.69
CA CYS A 52 24.64 5.58 -29.23
C CYS A 52 24.63 4.06 -29.49
N ALA A 53 25.11 3.60 -30.66
CA ALA A 53 25.22 2.17 -30.95
C ALA A 53 26.28 1.47 -30.08
N LYS A 54 27.39 2.14 -29.74
CA LYS A 54 28.37 1.62 -28.76
C LYS A 54 27.74 1.50 -27.37
N ALA A 55 26.93 2.47 -26.94
CA ALA A 55 26.25 2.45 -25.65
C ALA A 55 25.21 1.32 -25.57
N LEU A 56 24.40 1.13 -26.61
CA LEU A 56 23.46 0.00 -26.71
C LEU A 56 24.17 -1.36 -26.77
N LYS A 57 25.35 -1.42 -27.40
CA LYS A 57 26.21 -2.62 -27.33
C LYS A 57 26.63 -2.90 -25.88
N ALA A 58 27.05 -1.89 -25.12
CA ALA A 58 27.39 -2.06 -23.71
C ALA A 58 26.19 -2.58 -22.90
N LEU A 59 25.00 -2.02 -23.10
CA LEU A 59 23.76 -2.50 -22.46
C LEU A 59 23.50 -3.98 -22.77
N THR A 60 23.61 -4.34 -24.05
CA THR A 60 23.39 -5.71 -24.52
C THR A 60 24.39 -6.68 -23.88
N LEU A 61 25.68 -6.30 -23.82
CA LEU A 61 26.72 -7.10 -23.17
C LEU A 61 26.46 -7.29 -21.68
N HIS A 62 26.00 -6.25 -20.98
CA HIS A 62 25.64 -6.35 -19.57
C HIS A 62 24.48 -7.34 -19.37
N ARG A 63 23.40 -7.22 -20.15
CA ARG A 63 22.26 -8.15 -20.12
C ARG A 63 22.60 -9.59 -20.54
N MET A 64 23.76 -9.82 -21.15
CA MET A 64 24.30 -11.15 -21.45
C MET A 64 25.23 -11.69 -20.35
N GLY A 65 25.40 -10.98 -19.23
CA GLY A 65 26.32 -11.36 -18.15
C GLY A 65 27.79 -11.01 -18.41
N LYS A 66 28.09 -10.30 -19.51
CA LYS A 66 29.47 -9.90 -19.88
C LYS A 66 29.85 -8.55 -19.30
N GLU A 67 29.88 -8.46 -17.97
CA GLU A 67 30.04 -7.17 -17.28
C GLU A 67 31.37 -6.46 -17.57
N LYS A 68 32.49 -7.19 -17.62
CA LYS A 68 33.82 -6.61 -17.87
C LYS A 68 33.90 -5.94 -19.25
N GLU A 69 33.38 -6.61 -20.28
CA GLU A 69 33.33 -6.06 -21.64
C GLU A 69 32.43 -4.82 -21.69
N SER A 70 31.26 -4.88 -21.04
CA SER A 70 30.32 -3.76 -20.98
C SER A 70 30.93 -2.52 -20.30
N LYS A 71 31.57 -2.68 -19.14
CA LYS A 71 32.23 -1.60 -18.41
C LYS A 71 33.35 -0.95 -19.23
N SER A 72 34.17 -1.74 -19.91
CA SER A 72 35.22 -1.24 -20.80
C SER A 72 34.67 -0.33 -21.91
N VAL A 73 33.55 -0.71 -22.55
CA VAL A 73 32.90 0.11 -23.58
C VAL A 73 32.35 1.42 -23.00
N LEU A 74 31.73 1.38 -21.81
CA LEU A 74 31.21 2.58 -21.16
C LEU A 74 32.32 3.55 -20.72
N GLU A 75 33.43 3.03 -20.22
CA GLU A 75 34.59 3.85 -19.84
C GLU A 75 35.23 4.53 -21.06
N ALA A 76 35.34 3.83 -22.19
CA ALA A 76 35.80 4.42 -23.44
C ALA A 76 34.85 5.54 -23.91
N LEU A 77 33.54 5.31 -23.89
CA LEU A 77 32.53 6.32 -24.23
C LEU A 77 32.58 7.54 -23.31
N THR A 78 32.75 7.32 -22.01
CA THR A 78 32.83 8.43 -21.03
C THR A 78 34.02 9.35 -21.32
N LYS A 79 35.14 8.80 -21.80
CA LYS A 79 36.31 9.59 -22.22
C LYS A 79 36.06 10.40 -23.49
N GLU A 80 35.19 9.92 -24.37
CA GLU A 80 34.76 10.62 -25.60
C GLU A 80 33.81 11.81 -25.30
N GLN A 81 33.33 11.96 -24.04
CA GLN A 81 32.47 13.06 -23.56
C GLN A 81 31.27 13.38 -24.48
N PRO A 82 30.38 12.40 -24.75
CA PRO A 82 29.21 12.63 -25.59
C PRO A 82 28.27 13.67 -24.97
N THR A 83 27.65 14.49 -25.82
CA THR A 83 26.63 15.48 -25.43
C THR A 83 25.27 15.21 -26.06
N ASP A 84 25.16 14.24 -26.98
CA ASP A 84 23.90 13.89 -27.63
C ASP A 84 22.99 13.06 -26.70
N ASP A 85 21.72 13.43 -26.62
CA ASP A 85 20.76 12.82 -25.69
C ASP A 85 20.63 11.31 -25.89
N ALA A 86 20.55 10.83 -27.13
CA ALA A 86 20.39 9.41 -27.43
C ALA A 86 21.52 8.54 -26.84
N THR A 87 22.77 8.99 -26.93
CA THR A 87 23.91 8.30 -26.31
C THR A 87 23.84 8.38 -24.79
N LEU A 88 23.57 9.56 -24.24
CA LEU A 88 23.50 9.79 -22.81
C LEU A 88 22.38 8.98 -22.14
N GLN A 89 21.20 8.85 -22.76
CA GLN A 89 20.11 7.99 -22.30
C GLN A 89 20.50 6.51 -22.32
N ALA A 90 21.14 6.05 -23.40
CA ALA A 90 21.61 4.66 -23.49
C ALA A 90 22.65 4.34 -22.41
N MET A 91 23.62 5.24 -22.17
CA MET A 91 24.59 5.10 -21.08
C MET A 91 23.92 5.17 -19.69
N THR A 92 22.92 6.05 -19.52
CA THR A 92 22.13 6.14 -18.29
C THR A 92 21.41 4.83 -18.00
N LEU A 93 20.82 4.19 -19.00
CA LEU A 93 20.16 2.89 -18.85
C LEU A 93 21.16 1.80 -18.43
N CYS A 94 22.35 1.77 -19.03
CA CYS A 94 23.42 0.85 -18.60
C CYS A 94 23.79 1.05 -17.13
N TYR A 95 24.13 2.27 -16.72
CA TYR A 95 24.54 2.55 -15.34
C TYR A 95 23.42 2.29 -14.33
N ARG A 96 22.16 2.45 -14.73
CA ARG A 96 21.01 2.09 -13.90
C ARG A 96 20.88 0.58 -13.68
N GLU A 97 21.03 -0.23 -14.74
CA GLU A 97 20.99 -1.69 -14.60
C GLU A 97 22.17 -2.19 -13.74
N MET A 98 23.33 -1.53 -13.86
CA MET A 98 24.52 -1.81 -13.05
C MET A 98 24.47 -1.27 -11.60
N GLN A 99 23.42 -0.53 -11.21
CA GLN A 99 23.32 0.18 -9.93
C GLN A 99 24.46 1.19 -9.65
N GLU A 100 25.11 1.73 -10.69
CA GLU A 100 26.19 2.73 -10.58
C GLU A 100 25.64 4.16 -10.80
N LEU A 101 24.69 4.59 -9.95
CA LEU A 101 23.91 5.81 -10.16
C LEU A 101 24.74 7.11 -10.08
N GLU A 102 25.84 7.12 -9.33
CA GLU A 102 26.73 8.28 -9.19
C GLU A 102 27.45 8.61 -10.51
N LYS A 103 27.71 7.60 -11.35
CA LYS A 103 28.32 7.81 -12.67
C LYS A 103 27.39 8.56 -13.62
N ILE A 104 26.07 8.38 -13.46
CA ILE A 104 25.06 9.14 -14.22
C ILE A 104 25.15 10.63 -13.88
N CYS A 105 25.38 10.99 -12.61
CA CYS A 105 25.55 12.37 -12.20
C CYS A 105 26.78 12.99 -12.89
N LYS A 106 27.95 12.35 -12.80
CA LYS A 106 29.19 12.81 -13.45
C LYS A 106 29.07 12.94 -14.97
N LEU A 107 28.33 12.03 -15.60
CA LEU A 107 28.05 12.04 -17.03
C LEU A 107 27.32 13.33 -17.44
N TYR A 108 26.20 13.65 -16.79
CA TYR A 108 25.44 14.86 -17.10
C TYR A 108 26.12 16.15 -16.60
N GLU A 109 26.90 16.12 -15.51
CA GLU A 109 27.73 17.26 -15.10
C GLU A 109 28.72 17.67 -16.20
N THR A 110 29.31 16.67 -16.87
CA THR A 110 30.24 16.91 -17.98
C THR A 110 29.49 17.44 -19.21
N ALA A 111 28.35 16.85 -19.55
CA ALA A 111 27.53 17.31 -20.67
C ALA A 111 27.02 18.75 -20.49
N VAL A 112 26.53 19.11 -19.30
CA VAL A 112 26.09 20.47 -18.97
C VAL A 112 27.24 21.48 -18.99
N LYS A 113 28.47 21.07 -18.64
CA LYS A 113 29.64 21.96 -18.77
C LYS A 113 29.99 22.26 -20.23
N LEU A 114 29.80 21.28 -21.13
CA LEU A 114 30.07 21.43 -22.56
C LEU A 114 28.98 22.23 -23.29
N ASP A 115 27.71 22.04 -22.90
CA ASP A 115 26.57 22.81 -23.41
C ASP A 115 25.70 23.35 -22.25
N PRO A 116 26.10 24.49 -21.64
CA PRO A 116 25.40 25.06 -20.49
C PRO A 116 24.01 25.60 -20.82
N THR A 117 23.67 25.78 -22.09
CA THR A 117 22.41 26.40 -22.51
C THR A 117 21.28 25.40 -22.70
N ASN A 118 21.60 24.11 -22.82
CA ASN A 118 20.67 23.05 -23.11
C ASN A 118 19.79 22.66 -21.90
N GLU A 119 18.50 22.98 -22.01
CA GLU A 119 17.49 22.73 -20.97
C GLU A 119 17.33 21.23 -20.64
N GLU A 120 17.44 20.35 -21.64
CA GLU A 120 17.28 18.91 -21.47
C GLU A 120 18.43 18.32 -20.66
N LEU A 121 19.68 18.71 -20.94
CA LEU A 121 20.85 18.26 -20.18
C LEU A 121 20.77 18.68 -18.71
N HIS A 122 20.36 19.93 -18.44
CA HIS A 122 20.11 20.40 -17.07
C HIS A 122 18.99 19.61 -16.39
N THR A 123 17.91 19.31 -17.12
CA THR A 123 16.81 18.49 -16.59
C THR A 123 17.28 17.09 -16.25
N HIS A 124 18.09 16.45 -17.10
CA HIS A 124 18.65 15.13 -16.82
C HIS A 124 19.64 15.13 -15.66
N LEU A 125 20.45 16.19 -15.54
CA LEU A 125 21.33 16.39 -14.39
C LEU A 125 20.54 16.55 -13.08
N PHE A 126 19.47 17.34 -13.07
CA PHE A 126 18.60 17.41 -11.90
C PHE A 126 18.01 16.03 -11.56
N MET A 127 17.50 15.29 -12.55
CA MET A 127 16.90 13.98 -12.36
C MET A 127 17.92 12.90 -11.94
N SER A 128 19.21 13.04 -12.27
CA SER A 128 20.25 12.14 -11.76
C SER A 128 20.49 12.37 -10.27
N TYR A 129 20.55 13.63 -9.81
CA TYR A 129 20.61 13.95 -8.37
C TYR A 129 19.35 13.53 -7.60
N VAL A 130 18.17 13.53 -8.23
CA VAL A 130 16.94 12.95 -7.64
C VAL A 130 17.11 11.45 -7.38
N ARG A 131 17.72 10.70 -8.30
CA ARG A 131 17.89 9.23 -8.15
C ARG A 131 18.80 8.86 -6.98
N ILE A 132 19.88 9.62 -6.76
CA ILE A 132 20.80 9.39 -5.64
C ILE A 132 20.37 10.12 -4.34
N SER A 133 19.24 10.82 -4.36
CA SER A 133 18.71 11.58 -3.22
C SER A 133 19.68 12.68 -2.70
N ASP A 134 20.54 13.25 -3.56
CA ASP A 134 21.39 14.39 -3.20
C ASP A 134 20.57 15.68 -3.27
N PHE A 135 19.89 16.01 -2.18
CA PHE A 135 18.97 17.15 -2.12
C PHE A 135 19.67 18.51 -2.25
N LYS A 136 20.97 18.59 -1.92
CA LYS A 136 21.74 19.84 -2.03
C LYS A 136 22.12 20.09 -3.48
N ALA A 137 22.61 19.07 -4.17
CA ALA A 137 22.89 19.14 -5.61
C ALA A 137 21.60 19.35 -6.42
N GLN A 138 20.48 18.73 -6.02
CA GLN A 138 19.17 18.99 -6.63
C GLN A 138 18.79 20.47 -6.54
N GLN A 139 18.88 21.10 -5.36
CA GLN A 139 18.58 22.53 -5.20
C GLN A 139 19.45 23.40 -6.12
N GLN A 140 20.76 23.16 -6.14
CA GLN A 140 21.70 23.95 -6.95
C GLN A 140 21.42 23.80 -8.44
N SER A 141 21.21 22.55 -8.89
CA SER A 141 20.88 22.23 -10.28
C SER A 141 19.55 22.85 -10.71
N ALA A 142 18.50 22.74 -9.89
CA ALA A 142 17.20 23.35 -10.18
C ALA A 142 17.27 24.88 -10.25
N MET A 143 18.03 25.53 -9.37
CA MET A 143 18.23 26.98 -9.42
C MET A 143 19.03 27.42 -10.65
N ALA A 144 20.04 26.64 -11.07
CA ALA A 144 20.78 26.89 -12.30
C ALA A 144 19.87 26.77 -13.54
N LEU A 145 19.04 25.72 -13.57
CA LEU A 145 18.04 25.49 -14.62
C LEU A 145 17.01 26.63 -14.67
N TYR A 146 16.47 27.06 -13.53
CA TYR A 146 15.56 28.19 -13.46
C TYR A 146 16.20 29.51 -13.93
N LYS A 147 17.48 29.73 -13.61
CA LYS A 147 18.21 30.93 -14.05
C LYS A 147 18.44 30.95 -15.56
N ASN A 148 18.70 29.78 -16.17
CA ASN A 148 18.81 29.64 -17.63
C ASN A 148 17.44 29.76 -18.32
N LYS A 149 16.42 29.10 -17.77
CA LYS A 149 15.05 29.05 -18.30
C LYS A 149 14.05 29.30 -17.16
N PRO A 150 13.54 30.52 -16.98
CA PRO A 150 12.69 30.87 -15.84
C PRO A 150 11.26 30.34 -15.99
N LYS A 151 11.07 29.03 -15.77
CA LYS A 151 9.76 28.37 -15.71
C LYS A 151 9.41 28.04 -14.24
N ASN A 152 8.17 28.28 -13.83
CA ASN A 152 7.72 28.02 -12.45
C ASN A 152 7.98 26.59 -11.96
N PRO A 153 7.81 25.51 -12.77
CA PRO A 153 8.11 24.16 -12.32
C PRO A 153 9.55 23.99 -11.80
N TYR A 154 10.55 24.60 -12.45
CA TYR A 154 11.94 24.51 -11.99
C TYR A 154 12.18 25.27 -10.68
N TYR A 155 11.47 26.38 -10.48
CA TYR A 155 11.47 27.07 -9.20
C TYR A 155 10.89 26.18 -8.09
N CYS A 156 9.77 25.51 -8.38
CA CYS A 156 9.16 24.56 -7.47
C CYS A 156 10.05 23.34 -7.20
N TRP A 157 10.81 22.87 -8.20
CA TRP A 157 11.81 21.81 -8.00
C TRP A 157 12.85 22.23 -6.98
N ALA A 158 13.40 23.45 -7.10
CA ALA A 158 14.36 23.98 -6.14
C ALA A 158 13.77 24.08 -4.73
N VAL A 159 12.53 24.58 -4.59
CA VAL A 159 11.85 24.65 -3.30
C VAL A 159 11.62 23.26 -2.71
N MET A 160 11.15 22.30 -3.50
CA MET A 160 10.94 20.93 -3.03
C MET A 160 12.26 20.28 -2.57
N SER A 161 13.37 20.53 -3.27
CA SER A 161 14.70 20.07 -2.83
C SER A 161 15.13 20.70 -1.50
N ILE A 162 14.79 21.97 -1.24
CA ILE A 162 15.03 22.60 0.08
C ILE A 162 14.19 21.93 1.16
N ILE A 163 12.92 21.62 0.87
CA ILE A 163 12.06 20.89 1.81
C ILE A 163 12.65 19.52 2.13
N LEU A 164 13.15 18.78 1.14
CA LEU A 164 13.81 17.49 1.37
C LEU A 164 15.12 17.61 2.15
N GLN A 165 15.90 18.68 1.94
CA GLN A 165 17.06 18.95 2.81
C GLN A 165 16.62 19.17 4.27
N ALA A 166 15.46 19.79 4.48
CA ALA A 166 14.92 20.06 5.81
C ALA A 166 14.32 18.83 6.49
N THR A 167 13.67 17.94 5.73
CA THR A 167 12.95 16.77 6.27
C THR A 167 13.77 15.48 6.28
N ARG A 168 14.67 15.29 5.29
CA ARG A 168 15.45 14.07 5.08
C ARG A 168 16.97 14.28 5.05
N GLY A 169 17.43 15.47 4.65
CA GLY A 169 18.85 15.82 4.60
C GLY A 169 19.42 16.24 5.97
N GLU A 170 20.32 17.21 5.96
CA GLU A 170 20.95 17.72 7.19
C GLU A 170 19.93 18.27 8.21
N GLY A 171 18.81 18.83 7.74
CA GLY A 171 17.75 19.35 8.61
C GLY A 171 17.01 18.27 9.39
N ALA A 172 17.02 17.01 8.93
CA ALA A 172 16.42 15.91 9.67
C ALA A 172 17.13 15.67 11.02
N LYS A 173 18.42 15.99 11.09
CA LYS A 173 19.29 15.81 12.27
C LYS A 173 19.42 17.08 13.11
N ASP A 174 19.17 18.24 12.53
CA ASP A 174 19.37 19.55 13.16
C ASP A 174 18.11 20.43 13.05
N PRO A 175 17.36 20.63 14.17
CA PRO A 175 16.16 21.46 14.20
C PRO A 175 16.38 22.93 13.78
N ALA A 176 17.56 23.50 14.06
CA ALA A 176 17.85 24.89 13.69
C ALA A 176 18.02 25.02 12.18
N LYS A 177 18.77 24.09 11.56
CA LYS A 177 18.88 24.00 10.09
C LYS A 177 17.53 23.71 9.44
N ARG A 178 16.72 22.82 10.03
CA ARG A 178 15.36 22.55 9.53
C ARG A 178 14.52 23.82 9.47
N LYS A 179 14.47 24.58 10.56
CA LYS A 179 13.73 25.85 10.59
C LYS A 179 14.27 26.84 9.55
N LEU A 180 15.59 27.00 9.45
CA LEU A 180 16.22 27.88 8.47
C LEU A 180 15.84 27.52 7.02
N LEU A 181 15.90 26.23 6.67
CA LEU A 181 15.56 25.73 5.33
C LEU A 181 14.07 25.91 5.02
N LEU A 182 13.17 25.61 5.96
CA LEU A 182 11.73 25.80 5.76
C LEU A 182 11.37 27.29 5.65
N SER A 183 11.97 28.16 6.44
CA SER A 183 11.80 29.62 6.31
C SER A 183 12.42 30.18 5.02
N LEU A 184 13.40 29.51 4.42
CA LEU A 184 13.88 29.85 3.07
C LEU A 184 12.85 29.44 2.01
N ALA A 185 12.32 28.22 2.09
CA ALA A 185 11.28 27.73 1.19
C ALA A 185 10.02 28.61 1.23
N GLU A 186 9.59 29.01 2.42
CA GLU A 186 8.49 29.94 2.65
C GLU A 186 8.72 31.29 1.96
N ARG A 187 9.85 31.96 2.24
CA ARG A 187 10.19 33.25 1.60
C ARG A 187 10.25 33.16 0.08
N MET A 188 10.71 32.03 -0.47
CA MET A 188 10.71 31.79 -1.91
C MET A 188 9.28 31.75 -2.47
N PHE A 189 8.36 31.07 -1.78
CA PHE A 189 6.97 31.01 -2.19
C PHE A 189 6.21 32.31 -1.97
N ASP A 190 6.43 33.01 -0.85
CA ASP A 190 5.81 34.32 -0.59
C ASP A 190 6.18 35.32 -1.69
N LYS A 191 7.42 35.26 -2.20
CA LYS A 191 7.83 36.04 -3.37
C LYS A 191 7.04 35.65 -4.62
N LEU A 192 6.84 34.36 -4.88
CA LEU A 192 6.07 33.87 -6.02
C LEU A 192 4.59 34.31 -5.96
N ILE A 193 4.02 34.31 -4.74
CA ILE A 193 2.66 34.80 -4.46
C ILE A 193 2.59 36.32 -4.67
N THR A 194 3.54 37.08 -4.12
CA THR A 194 3.60 38.55 -4.26
C THR A 194 3.76 38.98 -5.72
N ASP A 195 4.52 38.22 -6.51
CA ASP A 195 4.70 38.42 -7.94
C ASP A 195 3.46 38.01 -8.77
N ASN A 196 2.40 37.47 -8.16
CA ASN A 196 1.22 36.88 -8.83
C ASN A 196 1.59 35.81 -9.88
N LYS A 197 2.60 34.99 -9.59
CA LYS A 197 3.11 33.93 -10.50
C LYS A 197 2.67 32.52 -10.10
N VAL A 198 1.85 32.38 -9.06
CA VAL A 198 1.28 31.08 -8.70
C VAL A 198 0.08 30.85 -9.61
N ASP A 199 0.14 29.87 -10.51
CA ASP A 199 -0.86 29.60 -11.53
C ASP A 199 -1.46 28.19 -11.44
N ALA A 200 -0.76 27.24 -10.84
CA ALA A 200 -1.15 25.83 -10.85
C ALA A 200 -1.53 25.31 -9.45
N GLU A 201 -2.41 24.30 -9.40
CA GLU A 201 -2.83 23.64 -8.15
C GLU A 201 -1.63 23.07 -7.38
N GLN A 202 -0.66 22.50 -8.09
CA GLN A 202 0.53 21.87 -7.52
C GLN A 202 1.42 22.86 -6.75
N GLU A 203 1.42 24.13 -7.17
CA GLU A 203 2.18 25.20 -6.53
C GLU A 203 1.52 25.60 -5.20
N VAL A 204 0.19 25.71 -5.18
CA VAL A 204 -0.59 25.95 -3.95
C VAL A 204 -0.43 24.79 -2.97
N GLN A 205 -0.47 23.56 -3.47
CA GLN A 205 -0.22 22.34 -2.69
C GLN A 205 1.19 22.33 -2.07
N LEU A 206 2.21 22.74 -2.82
CA LEU A 206 3.58 22.88 -2.32
C LEU A 206 3.68 23.95 -1.23
N TYR A 207 2.98 25.08 -1.40
CA TYR A 207 2.90 26.12 -0.36
C TYR A 207 2.23 25.63 0.93
N ILE A 208 1.09 24.95 0.82
CA ILE A 208 0.40 24.34 1.98
C ILE A 208 1.33 23.35 2.70
N MET A 209 2.11 22.56 1.97
CA MET A 209 3.08 21.65 2.56
C MET A 209 4.18 22.39 3.36
N ILE A 210 4.66 23.53 2.87
CA ILE A 210 5.62 24.39 3.61
C ILE A 210 5.00 24.89 4.91
N LEU A 211 3.80 25.48 4.84
CA LEU A 211 3.08 25.99 6.00
C LEU A 211 2.80 24.87 7.02
N GLU A 212 2.45 23.67 6.53
CA GLU A 212 2.19 22.51 7.39
C GLU A 212 3.46 22.07 8.13
N LEU A 213 4.60 22.06 7.46
CA LEU A 213 5.90 21.72 8.05
C LEU A 213 6.38 22.78 9.04
N LEU A 214 5.98 24.05 8.86
CA LEU A 214 6.23 25.16 9.79
C LEU A 214 5.23 25.21 10.95
N GLY A 215 4.12 24.47 10.89
CA GLY A 215 3.07 24.47 11.91
C GLY A 215 2.12 25.66 11.83
N LYS A 216 2.10 26.38 10.70
CA LYS A 216 1.27 27.57 10.46
C LYS A 216 -0.12 27.18 9.97
N PHE A 217 -0.90 26.51 10.83
CA PHE A 217 -2.18 25.91 10.44
C PHE A 217 -3.28 26.94 10.17
N GLU A 218 -3.29 28.08 10.87
CA GLU A 218 -4.24 29.17 10.61
C GLU A 218 -4.04 29.77 9.21
N GLU A 219 -2.78 30.00 8.83
CA GLU A 219 -2.43 30.49 7.49
C GLU A 219 -2.92 29.53 6.40
N ILE A 220 -2.85 28.22 6.60
CA ILE A 220 -3.40 27.23 5.66
C ILE A 220 -4.92 27.40 5.49
N LEU A 221 -5.66 27.68 6.57
CA LEU A 221 -7.09 27.94 6.47
C LEU A 221 -7.36 29.22 5.68
N THR A 222 -6.57 30.28 5.88
CA THR A 222 -6.67 31.50 5.07
C THR A 222 -6.35 31.26 3.59
N VAL A 223 -5.44 30.34 3.27
CA VAL A 223 -5.16 29.92 1.89
C VAL A 223 -6.38 29.26 1.27
N PHE A 224 -7.08 28.39 2.02
CA PHE A 224 -8.31 27.75 1.55
C PHE A 224 -9.45 28.75 1.32
N ASP A 225 -9.59 29.73 2.21
CA ASP A 225 -10.64 30.75 2.14
C ASP A 225 -10.31 31.88 1.15
N GLY A 226 -9.05 31.98 0.71
CA GLY A 226 -8.54 33.01 -0.18
C GLY A 226 -8.52 32.65 -1.68
N PRO A 227 -7.95 33.52 -2.53
CA PRO A 227 -7.90 33.34 -3.98
C PRO A 227 -7.01 32.16 -4.43
N LEU A 228 -6.08 31.72 -3.58
CA LEU A 228 -5.29 30.52 -3.84
C LEU A 228 -6.14 29.25 -3.68
N GLY A 229 -7.12 29.25 -2.77
CA GLY A 229 -8.05 28.16 -2.54
C GLY A 229 -8.89 27.83 -3.77
N SER A 230 -9.29 28.83 -4.56
CA SER A 230 -10.03 28.59 -5.81
C SER A 230 -9.22 27.86 -6.89
N LYS A 231 -7.88 27.80 -6.75
CA LYS A 231 -7.02 27.03 -7.66
C LYS A 231 -6.92 25.55 -7.29
N LEU A 232 -7.40 25.15 -6.09
CA LEU A 232 -7.37 23.76 -5.60
C LEU A 232 -8.60 22.97 -6.12
N GLN A 233 -8.61 22.63 -7.41
CA GLN A 233 -9.78 22.01 -8.06
C GLN A 233 -9.96 20.54 -7.68
N CYS A 234 -8.86 19.80 -7.48
CA CYS A 234 -8.91 18.36 -7.20
C CYS A 234 -8.80 18.02 -5.71
N SER A 235 -8.73 19.04 -4.85
CA SER A 235 -8.58 18.87 -3.41
C SER A 235 -9.94 18.89 -2.72
N ASN A 236 -10.25 17.88 -1.90
CA ASN A 236 -11.43 17.93 -1.03
C ASN A 236 -11.14 18.91 0.12
N ILE A 237 -11.36 20.20 -0.13
CA ILE A 237 -11.08 21.29 0.81
C ILE A 237 -11.77 21.05 2.16
N PRO A 238 -13.07 20.70 2.25
CA PRO A 238 -13.71 20.40 3.54
C PRO A 238 -12.97 19.32 4.34
N ARG A 239 -12.60 18.21 3.69
CA ARG A 239 -11.86 17.11 4.34
C ARG A 239 -10.44 17.51 4.74
N ASN A 240 -9.77 18.30 3.92
CA ASN A 240 -8.45 18.82 4.24
C ASN A 240 -8.51 19.85 5.38
N ARG A 241 -9.57 20.65 5.47
CA ARG A 241 -9.82 21.63 6.53
C ARG A 241 -9.90 20.94 7.90
N LEU A 242 -10.64 19.83 7.99
CA LEU A 242 -10.75 19.02 9.22
C LEU A 242 -9.39 18.66 9.82
N LYS A 243 -8.41 18.30 8.97
CA LYS A 243 -7.05 17.96 9.40
C LYS A 243 -6.39 19.11 10.17
N TYR A 244 -6.57 20.35 9.72
CA TYR A 244 -5.91 21.52 10.29
C TYR A 244 -6.67 22.11 11.48
N ILE A 245 -8.01 22.19 11.38
CA ILE A 245 -8.89 22.59 12.50
C ILE A 245 -8.69 21.65 13.71
N LYS A 246 -8.51 20.34 13.47
CA LYS A 246 -8.16 19.35 14.52
C LYS A 246 -6.81 19.62 15.19
N LYS A 247 -5.83 20.12 14.45
CA LYS A 247 -4.53 20.53 15.04
C LYS A 247 -4.66 21.83 15.85
N LEU A 248 -5.56 22.73 15.45
CA LEU A 248 -5.88 23.98 16.17
C LEU A 248 -6.82 23.77 17.36
N LYS A 249 -7.43 22.58 17.47
CA LYS A 249 -8.38 22.21 18.54
C LYS A 249 -9.67 23.04 18.54
N TRP A 250 -10.12 23.51 17.37
CA TRP A 250 -11.41 24.18 17.21
C TRP A 250 -12.53 23.14 17.09
N TRP A 251 -12.84 22.48 18.21
CA TRP A 251 -13.77 21.34 18.24
C TRP A 251 -15.20 21.69 17.80
N ASP A 252 -15.64 22.91 18.07
CA ASP A 252 -16.97 23.40 17.68
C ASP A 252 -17.13 23.45 16.16
N GLU A 253 -16.12 23.96 15.45
CA GLU A 253 -16.11 23.97 13.98
C GLU A 253 -15.99 22.56 13.40
N ILE A 254 -15.27 21.65 14.06
CA ILE A 254 -15.23 20.23 13.65
C ILE A 254 -16.60 19.59 13.77
N ASN A 255 -17.29 19.80 14.90
CA ASN A 255 -18.62 19.24 15.13
C ASN A 255 -19.60 19.68 14.03
N LEU A 256 -19.67 20.98 13.76
CA LEU A 256 -20.55 21.54 12.73
C LEU A 256 -20.17 21.09 11.32
N LEU A 257 -18.87 21.06 11.00
CA LEU A 257 -18.40 20.61 9.70
C LEU A 257 -18.72 19.14 9.46
N CYS A 258 -18.65 18.28 10.49
CA CYS A 258 -19.06 16.87 10.38
C CYS A 258 -20.58 16.70 10.30
N LYS A 259 -21.36 17.52 11.02
CA LYS A 259 -22.82 17.46 11.09
C LYS A 259 -23.51 17.97 9.82
N VAL A 260 -23.04 19.10 9.28
CA VAL A 260 -23.70 19.85 8.19
C VAL A 260 -22.89 19.84 6.89
N GLY A 261 -21.61 19.47 6.95
CA GLY A 261 -20.72 19.48 5.77
C GLY A 261 -20.28 20.88 5.32
N LYS A 262 -20.51 21.93 6.13
CA LYS A 262 -20.15 23.33 5.82
C LYS A 262 -19.28 23.96 6.92
N PRO A 263 -18.24 24.73 6.56
CA PRO A 263 -17.45 25.48 7.54
C PRO A 263 -18.22 26.69 8.06
N LEU A 264 -17.89 27.13 9.28
CA LEU A 264 -18.30 28.42 9.85
C LEU A 264 -17.58 29.54 9.08
N ASN A 265 -18.05 29.89 7.88
CA ASN A 265 -17.63 31.13 7.23
C ASN A 265 -18.83 31.75 6.53
N ASN A 266 -19.60 32.50 7.31
CA ASN A 266 -19.85 33.90 7.04
C ASN A 266 -20.47 34.52 8.30
N HIS A 267 -19.91 35.64 8.75
CA HIS A 267 -20.63 36.66 9.50
C HIS A 267 -21.76 37.27 8.63
N GLN A 268 -22.64 36.42 8.09
CA GLN A 268 -23.94 36.83 7.59
C GLN A 268 -24.89 36.67 8.76
N ASN A 269 -25.41 37.81 9.18
CA ASN A 269 -26.36 37.97 10.26
C ASN A 269 -27.37 36.83 10.31
N HIS A 270 -27.52 36.29 11.52
CA HIS A 270 -28.69 35.56 11.95
C HIS A 270 -29.95 36.32 11.56
N GLU A 271 -30.64 35.88 10.51
CA GLU A 271 -32.05 36.17 10.32
C GLU A 271 -32.76 34.89 9.84
N GLY A 272 -33.50 34.29 10.77
CA GLY A 272 -34.71 33.53 10.45
C GLY A 272 -34.53 32.03 10.18
N GLY A 273 -34.37 31.24 11.24
CA GLY A 273 -34.66 29.81 11.23
C GLY A 273 -33.96 29.08 12.37
N GLU A 274 -34.69 28.71 13.42
CA GLU A 274 -34.22 27.74 14.42
C GLU A 274 -34.10 26.37 13.75
N ASN A 275 -32.98 26.13 13.07
CA ASN A 275 -32.59 24.80 12.62
C ASN A 275 -31.62 24.21 13.67
N ASP A 276 -32.11 23.30 14.53
CA ASP A 276 -31.31 22.52 15.50
C ASP A 276 -30.08 21.80 14.90
N LEU A 277 -30.01 21.70 13.57
CA LEU A 277 -28.89 21.13 12.83
C LEU A 277 -27.64 22.04 12.81
N GLU A 278 -27.79 23.35 13.07
CA GLU A 278 -26.69 24.33 13.01
C GLU A 278 -26.05 24.64 14.37
N THR A 279 -26.51 23.99 15.43
CA THR A 279 -25.91 24.11 16.77
C THR A 279 -24.91 22.98 17.05
N VAL A 280 -23.86 23.31 17.82
CA VAL A 280 -22.83 22.37 18.26
C VAL A 280 -23.43 21.33 19.22
N ASP A 281 -23.11 20.06 18.98
CA ASP A 281 -23.46 18.97 19.90
C ASP A 281 -22.37 18.83 20.97
N ASP A 282 -22.63 19.39 22.15
CA ASP A 282 -21.71 19.49 23.30
C ASP A 282 -21.95 18.43 24.39
N THR A 283 -23.00 17.63 24.24
CA THR A 283 -23.46 16.64 25.24
C THR A 283 -23.67 15.26 24.61
N PRO A 284 -23.49 14.16 25.37
CA PRO A 284 -23.79 12.80 24.90
C PRO A 284 -25.23 12.65 24.38
N GLU A 285 -26.18 13.33 25.01
CA GLU A 285 -27.60 13.30 24.67
C GLU A 285 -27.84 13.88 23.26
N LYS A 286 -27.28 15.05 22.96
CA LYS A 286 -27.35 15.66 21.62
C LYS A 286 -26.68 14.77 20.56
N ALA A 287 -25.53 14.18 20.88
CA ALA A 287 -24.84 13.27 19.98
C ALA A 287 -25.68 12.00 19.71
N HIS A 288 -26.31 11.43 20.74
CA HIS A 288 -27.20 10.28 20.60
C HIS A 288 -28.44 10.63 19.75
N GLU A 289 -29.05 11.79 20.02
CA GLU A 289 -30.20 12.29 19.26
C GLU A 289 -29.86 12.47 17.78
N PHE A 290 -28.70 13.06 17.47
CA PHE A 290 -28.22 13.19 16.10
C PHE A 290 -28.10 11.83 15.39
N ILE A 291 -27.54 10.83 16.08
CA ILE A 291 -27.44 9.47 15.54
C ILE A 291 -28.83 8.87 15.29
N CYS A 292 -29.77 9.02 16.23
CA CYS A 292 -31.15 8.52 16.08
C CYS A 292 -31.87 9.18 14.90
N ARG A 293 -31.81 10.52 14.79
CA ARG A 293 -32.36 11.26 13.63
C ARG A 293 -31.74 10.77 12.31
N THR A 294 -30.45 10.45 12.30
CA THR A 294 -29.78 9.91 11.11
C THR A 294 -30.25 8.49 10.75
N VAL A 295 -30.54 7.65 11.75
CA VAL A 295 -31.14 6.32 11.55
C VAL A 295 -32.53 6.45 10.94
N GLU A 296 -33.35 7.35 11.47
CA GLU A 296 -34.73 7.60 11.02
C GLU A 296 -34.77 8.15 9.59
N ASN A 297 -34.05 9.24 9.32
CA ASN A 297 -33.95 9.83 7.98
C ASN A 297 -33.39 8.84 6.94
N GLY A 298 -32.51 7.92 7.36
CA GLY A 298 -32.00 6.86 6.51
C GLY A 298 -33.07 5.85 6.09
N ALA A 299 -34.01 5.53 6.98
CA ALA A 299 -35.11 4.60 6.70
C ALA A 299 -36.06 5.14 5.61
N ASP A 300 -36.27 6.45 5.60
CA ASP A 300 -37.13 7.13 4.62
C ASP A 300 -36.56 7.08 3.18
N ASN A 301 -35.24 6.92 3.03
CA ASN A 301 -34.57 6.82 1.73
C ASN A 301 -34.70 5.44 1.05
N GLY A 302 -35.42 4.49 1.67
CA GLY A 302 -35.71 3.17 1.09
C GLY A 302 -34.58 2.14 1.25
N TYR A 303 -33.51 2.45 1.98
CA TYR A 303 -32.44 1.50 2.29
C TYR A 303 -31.79 1.77 3.65
N LEU A 304 -31.38 0.71 4.36
CA LEU A 304 -30.77 0.83 5.68
C LEU A 304 -29.29 1.23 5.59
N LEU A 305 -28.96 2.36 6.20
CA LEU A 305 -27.58 2.82 6.37
C LEU A 305 -26.90 2.10 7.54
N ARG A 306 -25.71 1.56 7.30
CA ARG A 306 -24.91 0.83 8.30
C ARG A 306 -24.24 1.75 9.32
N ALA A 307 -23.69 2.87 8.84
CA ALA A 307 -22.83 3.76 9.63
C ALA A 307 -23.52 4.32 10.89
N PRO A 308 -24.79 4.76 10.85
CA PRO A 308 -25.46 5.28 12.06
C PRO A 308 -25.59 4.23 13.18
N TYR A 309 -25.81 2.96 12.84
CA TYR A 309 -25.83 1.89 13.84
C TYR A 309 -24.44 1.62 14.44
N LEU A 310 -23.37 1.73 13.63
CA LEU A 310 -21.99 1.64 14.13
C LEU A 310 -21.60 2.84 14.99
N ALA A 311 -22.12 4.03 14.68
CA ALA A 311 -21.92 5.23 15.49
C ALA A 311 -22.47 5.07 16.91
N ARG A 312 -23.55 4.29 17.12
CA ARG A 312 -24.05 3.95 18.46
C ARG A 312 -23.02 3.15 19.27
N PHE A 313 -22.33 2.19 18.64
CA PHE A 313 -21.25 1.44 19.29
C PHE A 313 -20.03 2.31 19.58
N GLU A 314 -19.65 3.20 18.65
CA GLU A 314 -18.54 4.13 18.87
C GLU A 314 -18.83 5.10 20.01
N LEU A 315 -20.04 5.67 20.06
CA LEU A 315 -20.48 6.50 21.16
C LEU A 315 -20.45 5.72 22.49
N CYS A 316 -20.96 4.49 22.51
CA CYS A 316 -20.87 3.60 23.68
C CYS A 316 -19.41 3.41 24.12
N ALA A 317 -18.50 3.10 23.19
CA ALA A 317 -17.09 2.90 23.48
C ALA A 317 -16.44 4.16 24.08
N LYS A 318 -16.73 5.35 23.51
CA LYS A 318 -16.21 6.63 24.02
C LYS A 318 -16.76 7.00 25.40
N LEU A 319 -18.02 6.69 25.68
CA LEU A 319 -18.61 6.91 27.00
C LEU A 319 -18.02 5.95 28.03
N CYS A 320 -17.82 4.67 27.68
CA CYS A 320 -17.12 3.69 28.52
C CYS A 320 -15.67 4.12 28.82
N GLU A 321 -14.91 4.59 27.82
CA GLU A 321 -13.55 5.14 28.00
C GLU A 321 -13.53 6.29 29.02
N LYS A 322 -14.58 7.12 29.03
CA LYS A 322 -14.76 8.23 29.98
C LYS A 322 -15.43 7.84 31.30
N LYS A 323 -15.78 6.57 31.51
CA LYS A 323 -16.50 6.05 32.69
C LYS A 323 -17.86 6.71 32.93
N LEU A 324 -18.55 7.08 31.86
CA LEU A 324 -19.92 7.62 31.92
C LEU A 324 -20.94 6.47 31.84
N ASN A 325 -22.13 6.68 32.40
CA ASN A 325 -23.21 5.70 32.31
C ASN A 325 -23.72 5.62 30.86
N THR A 326 -23.61 4.44 30.24
CA THR A 326 -24.09 4.19 28.88
C THR A 326 -25.51 3.64 28.84
N VAL A 327 -25.97 3.01 29.94
CA VAL A 327 -27.22 2.25 29.97
C VAL A 327 -28.42 3.19 29.84
N ASP A 328 -28.39 4.33 30.52
CA ASP A 328 -29.48 5.30 30.52
C ASP A 328 -29.70 5.93 29.13
N LEU A 329 -28.63 6.04 28.34
CA LEU A 329 -28.64 6.71 27.04
C LEU A 329 -28.81 5.73 25.87
N LEU A 330 -28.07 4.62 25.87
CA LEU A 330 -27.98 3.70 24.73
C LEU A 330 -28.67 2.35 24.98
N GLY A 331 -29.07 2.07 26.22
CA GLY A 331 -29.60 0.77 26.63
C GLY A 331 -28.51 -0.27 26.89
N ASP A 332 -28.92 -1.54 27.03
CA ASP A 332 -27.98 -2.64 27.22
C ASP A 332 -27.17 -2.92 25.94
N THR A 333 -25.85 -3.03 26.12
CA THR A 333 -24.92 -3.26 25.01
C THR A 333 -25.23 -4.55 24.26
N THR A 334 -25.65 -5.64 24.93
CA THR A 334 -25.97 -6.91 24.26
C THR A 334 -27.15 -6.74 23.30
N GLU A 335 -28.16 -5.94 23.65
CA GLU A 335 -29.27 -5.63 22.76
C GLU A 335 -28.82 -4.85 21.51
N LEU A 336 -27.83 -3.95 21.63
CA LEU A 336 -27.27 -3.25 20.47
C LEU A 336 -26.67 -4.24 19.45
N PHE A 337 -25.93 -5.24 19.92
CA PHE A 337 -25.37 -6.30 19.06
C PHE A 337 -26.46 -7.08 18.34
N ILE A 338 -27.53 -7.43 19.05
CA ILE A 338 -28.63 -8.24 18.51
C ILE A 338 -29.46 -7.43 17.52
N GLU A 339 -29.73 -6.17 17.81
CA GLU A 339 -30.41 -5.25 16.88
C GLU A 339 -29.62 -5.12 15.57
N TYR A 340 -28.31 -4.88 15.66
CA TYR A 340 -27.44 -4.80 14.50
C TYR A 340 -27.43 -6.10 13.71
N PHE A 341 -27.29 -7.24 14.39
CA PHE A 341 -27.27 -8.56 13.77
C PHE A 341 -28.60 -8.88 13.07
N ARG A 342 -29.75 -8.49 13.62
CA ARG A 342 -31.04 -8.69 12.96
C ARG A 342 -31.15 -7.91 11.64
N LYS A 343 -30.59 -6.70 11.59
CA LYS A 343 -30.62 -5.85 10.40
C LYS A 343 -29.58 -6.27 9.35
N PHE A 344 -28.34 -6.52 9.78
CA PHE A 344 -27.18 -6.69 8.88
C PHE A 344 -26.56 -8.09 8.93
N GLY A 345 -27.04 -9.01 9.75
CA GLY A 345 -26.42 -10.34 9.93
C GLY A 345 -26.45 -11.24 8.70
N HIS A 346 -27.28 -10.93 7.71
CA HIS A 346 -27.27 -11.62 6.42
C HIS A 346 -26.19 -11.09 5.46
N LYS A 347 -25.46 -10.04 5.84
CA LYS A 347 -24.37 -9.45 5.07
C LYS A 347 -23.02 -9.95 5.60
N PRO A 348 -22.08 -10.34 4.73
CA PRO A 348 -20.75 -10.83 5.15
C PRO A 348 -19.94 -9.84 6.01
N CYS A 349 -20.20 -8.53 5.91
CA CYS A 349 -19.53 -7.51 6.70
C CYS A 349 -19.94 -7.48 8.18
N CYS A 350 -21.05 -8.12 8.56
CA CYS A 350 -21.59 -8.08 9.93
C CYS A 350 -20.54 -8.46 10.97
N VAL A 351 -19.78 -9.54 10.72
CA VAL A 351 -18.77 -10.03 11.66
C VAL A 351 -17.61 -9.07 11.77
N SER A 352 -17.12 -8.50 10.66
CA SER A 352 -16.02 -7.53 10.71
C SER A 352 -16.41 -6.25 11.45
N ASP A 353 -17.68 -5.84 11.33
CA ASP A 353 -18.21 -4.63 11.95
C ASP A 353 -18.44 -4.82 13.45
N LEU A 354 -19.00 -5.96 13.87
CA LEU A 354 -19.24 -6.24 15.28
C LEU A 354 -17.97 -6.63 16.03
N ARG A 355 -17.00 -7.27 15.36
CA ARG A 355 -15.75 -7.74 15.99
C ARG A 355 -15.02 -6.65 16.75
N ILE A 356 -14.90 -5.44 16.18
CA ILE A 356 -14.15 -4.34 16.80
C ILE A 356 -14.79 -3.85 18.11
N TYR A 357 -16.08 -4.12 18.31
CA TYR A 357 -16.84 -3.71 19.48
C TYR A 357 -17.03 -4.83 20.51
N LEU A 358 -16.63 -6.08 20.22
CA LEU A 358 -16.79 -7.21 21.15
C LEU A 358 -16.11 -6.98 22.51
N ASN A 359 -15.11 -6.09 22.59
CA ASN A 359 -14.47 -5.70 23.84
C ASN A 359 -15.36 -4.85 24.77
N LEU A 360 -16.51 -4.35 24.29
CA LEU A 360 -17.54 -3.72 25.12
C LEU A 360 -18.31 -4.74 25.98
N LEU A 361 -18.19 -6.02 25.66
CA LEU A 361 -18.83 -7.12 26.38
C LEU A 361 -17.80 -7.85 27.24
N ASP A 362 -18.18 -8.16 28.47
CA ASP A 362 -17.44 -9.08 29.33
C ASP A 362 -17.63 -10.55 28.88
N ALA A 363 -16.98 -11.48 29.57
CA ALA A 363 -17.03 -12.91 29.22
C ALA A 363 -18.45 -13.51 29.32
N GLU A 364 -19.24 -13.06 30.30
CA GLU A 364 -20.61 -13.53 30.53
C GLU A 364 -21.53 -13.05 29.40
N LYS A 365 -21.51 -11.74 29.11
CA LYS A 365 -22.28 -11.15 28.00
C LYS A 365 -21.85 -11.67 26.63
N LYS A 366 -20.56 -12.02 26.44
CA LYS A 366 -20.10 -12.69 25.21
C LYS A 366 -20.75 -14.06 25.03
N THR A 367 -20.87 -14.83 26.11
CA THR A 367 -21.52 -16.14 26.08
C THR A 367 -23.03 -16.00 25.87
N GLU A 368 -23.65 -15.03 26.56
CA GLU A 368 -25.06 -14.67 26.36
C GLU A 368 -25.34 -14.31 24.89
N LEU A 369 -24.50 -13.43 24.31
CA LEU A 369 -24.61 -13.02 22.92
C LEU A 369 -24.55 -14.23 21.98
N SER A 370 -23.54 -15.09 22.10
CA SER A 370 -23.42 -16.31 21.28
C SER A 370 -24.68 -17.17 21.33
N SER A 371 -25.20 -17.45 22.53
CA SER A 371 -26.41 -18.25 22.71
C SER A 371 -27.65 -17.60 22.08
N ARG A 372 -27.80 -16.28 22.23
CA ARG A 372 -28.93 -15.53 21.67
C ARG A 372 -28.87 -15.45 20.16
N LEU A 373 -27.69 -15.26 19.56
CA LEU A 373 -27.52 -15.21 18.11
C LEU A 373 -27.90 -16.55 17.45
N VAL A 374 -27.42 -17.68 17.98
CA VAL A 374 -27.76 -19.01 17.44
C VAL A 374 -29.27 -19.26 17.55
N LYS A 375 -29.88 -18.89 18.68
CA LYS A 375 -31.34 -19.02 18.89
C LYS A 375 -32.15 -18.15 17.92
N ASP A 376 -31.70 -16.91 17.65
CA ASP A 376 -32.37 -15.94 16.77
C ASP A 376 -32.32 -16.34 15.27
N VAL A 377 -31.32 -17.14 14.87
CA VAL A 377 -31.23 -17.72 13.53
C VAL A 377 -32.17 -18.93 13.36
N GLY A 378 -32.41 -19.67 14.44
CA GLY A 378 -33.36 -20.80 14.45
C GLY A 378 -32.85 -22.04 13.73
N ILE A 379 -31.53 -22.24 13.65
CA ILE A 379 -30.91 -23.42 13.04
C ILE A 379 -30.23 -24.26 14.14
N SER A 380 -30.63 -25.51 14.23
CA SER A 380 -30.02 -26.57 15.04
C SER A 380 -29.10 -27.46 14.21
N SER A 381 -28.37 -28.36 14.87
CA SER A 381 -27.46 -29.34 14.24
C SER A 381 -28.15 -30.31 13.26
N THR A 382 -29.47 -30.46 13.33
CA THR A 382 -30.25 -31.35 12.45
C THR A 382 -31.05 -30.61 11.38
N SER A 383 -31.01 -29.27 11.39
CA SER A 383 -31.74 -28.44 10.43
C SER A 383 -30.79 -27.72 9.48
N VAL A 384 -31.28 -27.40 8.29
CA VAL A 384 -30.54 -26.67 7.26
C VAL A 384 -31.15 -25.30 6.98
N PRO A 385 -30.35 -24.31 6.54
CA PRO A 385 -30.85 -23.00 6.14
C PRO A 385 -31.84 -23.07 4.97
N GLN A 386 -32.99 -22.40 5.10
CA GLN A 386 -34.05 -22.38 4.08
C GLN A 386 -33.89 -21.27 3.04
N THR A 387 -33.13 -20.22 3.37
CA THR A 387 -32.81 -19.12 2.46
C THR A 387 -31.33 -18.77 2.54
N GLU A 388 -30.81 -18.13 1.50
CA GLU A 388 -29.44 -17.60 1.50
C GLU A 388 -29.23 -16.59 2.65
N HIS A 389 -30.21 -15.72 2.90
CA HIS A 389 -30.16 -14.76 4.01
C HIS A 389 -30.06 -15.45 5.37
N GLN A 390 -30.84 -16.51 5.60
CA GLN A 390 -30.76 -17.27 6.84
C GLN A 390 -29.42 -18.01 6.95
N MET A 391 -28.90 -18.53 5.83
CA MET A 391 -27.58 -19.16 5.78
C MET A 391 -26.47 -18.18 6.17
N GLN A 392 -26.47 -16.96 5.62
CA GLN A 392 -25.48 -15.93 5.96
C GLN A 392 -25.58 -15.50 7.43
N ARG A 393 -26.81 -15.36 7.96
CA ARG A 393 -27.01 -15.09 9.40
C ARG A 393 -26.44 -16.21 10.25
N HIS A 394 -26.65 -17.47 9.87
CA HIS A 394 -26.09 -18.62 10.59
C HIS A 394 -24.57 -18.60 10.57
N ILE A 395 -23.94 -18.40 9.41
CA ILE A 395 -22.49 -18.25 9.27
C ILE A 395 -21.98 -17.14 10.20
N CYS A 396 -22.59 -15.95 10.14
CA CYS A 396 -22.20 -14.82 10.99
C CYS A 396 -22.35 -15.15 12.48
N SER A 397 -23.42 -15.84 12.89
CA SER A 397 -23.63 -16.25 14.28
C SER A 397 -22.55 -17.23 14.77
N LEU A 398 -22.13 -18.18 13.93
CA LEU A 398 -21.09 -19.15 14.26
C LEU A 398 -19.71 -18.48 14.36
N GLN A 399 -19.41 -17.57 13.44
CA GLN A 399 -18.17 -16.79 13.43
C GLN A 399 -18.07 -15.88 14.66
N LEU A 400 -19.15 -15.18 15.02
CA LEU A 400 -19.22 -14.37 16.24
C LEU A 400 -19.13 -15.25 17.50
N SER A 401 -19.75 -16.43 17.49
CA SER A 401 -19.65 -17.39 18.59
C SER A 401 -18.22 -17.90 18.78
N ARG A 402 -17.49 -18.16 17.68
CA ARG A 402 -16.06 -18.52 17.74
C ARG A 402 -15.22 -17.38 18.31
N LEU A 403 -15.47 -16.13 17.88
CA LEU A 403 -14.78 -14.93 18.41
C LEU A 403 -15.06 -14.74 19.91
N CYS A 404 -16.27 -15.05 20.36
CA CYS A 404 -16.66 -15.01 21.78
C CYS A 404 -16.08 -16.19 22.60
N GLY A 405 -15.37 -17.12 21.97
CA GLY A 405 -14.68 -18.24 22.63
C GLY A 405 -15.51 -19.51 22.79
N SER A 406 -16.73 -19.57 22.25
CA SER A 406 -17.67 -20.69 22.44
C SER A 406 -17.16 -22.04 21.92
N HIS A 407 -16.20 -22.04 20.99
CA HIS A 407 -15.67 -23.28 20.38
C HIS A 407 -14.29 -23.72 20.92
N ARG A 408 -13.66 -22.95 21.83
CA ARG A 408 -12.26 -23.19 22.23
C ARG A 408 -12.08 -24.36 23.20
N ASN A 409 -13.06 -24.55 24.10
CA ASN A 409 -12.99 -25.52 25.19
C ASN A 409 -13.95 -26.71 24.98
N LEU A 410 -14.32 -26.99 23.73
CA LEU A 410 -15.17 -28.13 23.41
C LEU A 410 -14.37 -29.44 23.49
N SER A 411 -15.01 -30.53 23.95
CA SER A 411 -14.39 -31.86 23.92
C SER A 411 -14.22 -32.36 22.48
N SER A 412 -13.33 -33.34 22.27
CA SER A 412 -13.10 -33.97 20.95
C SER A 412 -14.41 -34.42 20.29
N ASP A 413 -15.33 -35.02 21.05
CA ASP A 413 -16.63 -35.46 20.53
C ASP A 413 -17.51 -34.30 20.05
N HIS A 414 -17.55 -33.20 20.80
CA HIS A 414 -18.29 -32.00 20.40
C HIS A 414 -17.67 -31.31 19.18
N LEU A 415 -16.34 -31.29 19.07
CA LEU A 415 -15.64 -30.78 17.90
C LEU A 415 -15.95 -31.63 16.65
N LYS A 416 -15.94 -32.95 16.78
CA LYS A 416 -16.32 -33.88 15.70
C LYS A 416 -17.76 -33.64 15.25
N ALA A 417 -18.71 -33.51 16.20
CA ALA A 417 -20.09 -33.18 15.87
C ALA A 417 -20.24 -31.83 15.16
N LEU A 418 -19.49 -30.80 15.60
CA LEU A 418 -19.46 -29.50 14.95
C LEU A 418 -18.91 -29.58 13.51
N ILE A 419 -17.82 -30.34 13.29
CA ILE A 419 -17.25 -30.56 11.95
C ILE A 419 -18.28 -31.22 11.03
N THR A 420 -19.00 -32.24 11.52
CA THR A 420 -20.07 -32.91 10.76
C THR A 420 -21.18 -31.93 10.38
N ALA A 421 -21.65 -31.11 11.33
CA ALA A 421 -22.68 -30.12 11.08
C ALA A 421 -22.24 -29.06 10.04
N LEU A 422 -21.04 -28.50 10.21
CA LEU A 422 -20.47 -27.53 9.26
C LEU A 422 -20.30 -28.11 7.86
N SER A 423 -19.86 -29.37 7.75
CA SER A 423 -19.70 -30.05 6.47
C SER A 423 -21.04 -30.30 5.76
N LEU A 424 -22.08 -30.67 6.52
CA LEU A 424 -23.43 -30.83 6.00
C LEU A 424 -24.03 -29.50 5.54
N HIS A 425 -23.84 -28.42 6.32
CA HIS A 425 -24.29 -27.08 5.94
C HIS A 425 -23.55 -26.54 4.72
N TYR A 426 -22.25 -26.81 4.60
CA TYR A 426 -21.48 -26.48 3.39
C TYR A 426 -22.06 -27.18 2.15
N GLN A 427 -22.28 -28.50 2.22
CA GLN A 427 -22.82 -29.28 1.11
C GLN A 427 -24.21 -28.80 0.69
N HIS A 428 -25.11 -28.58 1.65
CA HIS A 428 -26.44 -28.03 1.40
C HIS A 428 -26.38 -26.65 0.74
N GLY A 429 -25.56 -25.77 1.31
CA GLY A 429 -25.39 -24.40 0.81
C GLY A 429 -24.84 -24.38 -0.61
N TYR A 430 -23.85 -25.21 -0.91
CA TYR A 430 -23.29 -25.34 -2.25
C TYR A 430 -24.34 -25.83 -3.26
N GLN A 431 -25.07 -26.89 -2.92
CA GLN A 431 -26.05 -27.49 -3.82
C GLN A 431 -27.24 -26.59 -4.10
N THR A 432 -27.62 -25.74 -3.14
CA THR A 432 -28.81 -24.91 -3.20
C THR A 432 -28.52 -23.53 -3.78
N TYR A 433 -27.42 -22.89 -3.36
CA TYR A 433 -27.16 -21.48 -3.63
C TYR A 433 -25.92 -21.21 -4.50
N SER A 434 -25.03 -22.19 -4.70
CA SER A 434 -23.71 -21.94 -5.32
C SER A 434 -23.47 -22.60 -6.68
N LYS A 435 -24.38 -23.44 -7.19
CA LYS A 435 -24.14 -24.25 -8.42
C LYS A 435 -23.88 -23.45 -9.70
N ASN A 436 -24.41 -22.23 -9.80
CA ASN A 436 -24.37 -21.42 -11.03
C ASN A 436 -23.46 -20.18 -10.90
N LEU A 437 -22.54 -20.18 -9.94
CA LEU A 437 -21.61 -19.07 -9.74
C LEU A 437 -20.50 -19.09 -10.79
N LEU A 438 -19.96 -17.90 -11.09
CA LEU A 438 -18.76 -17.81 -11.92
C LEU A 438 -17.58 -18.39 -11.15
N SER A 439 -16.59 -18.95 -11.86
CA SER A 439 -15.37 -19.49 -11.26
C SER A 439 -14.55 -18.43 -10.50
N THR A 440 -14.82 -17.14 -10.75
CA THR A 440 -14.22 -15.98 -10.06
C THR A 440 -14.91 -15.65 -8.74
N ASP A 441 -16.15 -16.11 -8.52
CA ASP A 441 -16.93 -15.76 -7.36
C ASP A 441 -16.65 -16.70 -6.18
N LEU A 442 -16.71 -16.15 -4.98
CA LEU A 442 -16.65 -16.94 -3.75
C LEU A 442 -18.05 -17.47 -3.44
N GLY A 443 -18.14 -18.74 -3.07
CA GLY A 443 -19.40 -19.36 -2.72
C GLY A 443 -19.96 -18.80 -1.40
N PRO A 444 -21.27 -18.52 -1.31
CA PRO A 444 -21.89 -18.01 -0.08
C PRO A 444 -21.78 -19.00 1.09
N SER A 445 -21.64 -20.31 0.82
CA SER A 445 -21.46 -21.36 1.82
C SER A 445 -20.00 -21.69 2.16
N ASP A 446 -19.03 -21.16 1.40
CA ASP A 446 -17.59 -21.40 1.61
C ASP A 446 -17.12 -21.17 3.05
N PRO A 447 -17.63 -20.15 3.80
CA PRO A 447 -17.24 -19.95 5.18
C PRO A 447 -17.48 -21.16 6.10
N TYR A 448 -18.47 -22.01 5.84
CA TYR A 448 -18.67 -23.23 6.62
C TYR A 448 -17.49 -24.19 6.48
N ALA A 449 -16.99 -24.39 5.26
CA ALA A 449 -15.86 -25.26 4.99
C ALA A 449 -14.56 -24.69 5.60
N LEU A 450 -14.36 -23.38 5.50
CA LEU A 450 -13.24 -22.70 6.17
C LEU A 450 -13.30 -22.89 7.69
N MET A 451 -14.45 -22.64 8.31
CA MET A 451 -14.63 -22.86 9.75
C MET A 451 -14.37 -24.32 10.15
N ALA A 452 -14.87 -25.29 9.36
CA ALA A 452 -14.62 -26.71 9.61
C ALA A 452 -13.13 -27.05 9.52
N ALA A 453 -12.38 -26.49 8.57
CA ALA A 453 -10.94 -26.67 8.47
C ALA A 453 -10.19 -26.10 9.70
N HIS A 454 -10.63 -24.96 10.25
CA HIS A 454 -10.09 -24.44 11.51
C HIS A 454 -10.39 -25.36 12.69
N VAL A 455 -11.62 -25.86 12.82
CA VAL A 455 -12.00 -26.80 13.90
C VAL A 455 -11.25 -28.14 13.78
N LEU A 456 -11.02 -28.63 12.57
CA LEU A 456 -10.20 -29.82 12.31
C LEU A 456 -8.74 -29.60 12.72
N TYR A 457 -8.19 -28.41 12.51
CA TYR A 457 -6.87 -28.06 13.01
C TYR A 457 -6.84 -28.05 14.54
N ASP A 458 -7.84 -27.46 15.21
CA ASP A 458 -7.95 -27.47 16.68
C ASP A 458 -8.00 -28.92 17.22
N LEU A 459 -8.79 -29.78 16.58
CA LEU A 459 -8.90 -31.20 16.91
C LEU A 459 -7.55 -31.92 16.73
N ALA A 460 -6.81 -31.63 15.66
CA ALA A 460 -5.48 -32.18 15.42
C ALA A 460 -4.49 -31.80 16.54
N GLN A 461 -4.56 -30.57 17.04
CA GLN A 461 -3.71 -30.12 18.16
C GLN A 461 -4.09 -30.83 19.47
N ILE A 462 -5.38 -31.04 19.73
CA ILE A 462 -5.85 -31.71 20.96
C ILE A 462 -5.49 -33.20 20.94
N GLU A 463 -5.71 -33.88 19.82
CA GLU A 463 -5.43 -35.32 19.66
C GLU A 463 -3.94 -35.60 19.37
N ASN A 464 -3.15 -34.55 19.10
CA ASN A 464 -1.75 -34.63 18.67
C ASN A 464 -1.56 -35.60 17.47
N ASN A 465 -2.47 -35.53 16.49
CA ASN A 465 -2.51 -36.41 15.33
C ASN A 465 -2.73 -35.63 14.03
N SER A 466 -2.06 -36.04 12.95
CA SER A 466 -2.16 -35.44 11.61
C SER A 466 -3.42 -35.83 10.84
N ASP A 467 -4.16 -36.86 11.24
CA ASP A 467 -5.34 -37.34 10.49
C ASP A 467 -6.37 -36.23 10.23
N SER A 468 -6.67 -35.43 11.26
CA SER A 468 -7.60 -34.30 11.15
C SER A 468 -7.09 -33.20 10.21
N ILE A 469 -5.77 -33.01 10.08
CA ILE A 469 -5.17 -32.08 9.11
C ILE A 469 -5.36 -32.60 7.68
N ILE A 470 -5.21 -33.91 7.47
CA ILE A 470 -5.44 -34.53 6.15
C ILE A 470 -6.91 -34.38 5.75
N ILE A 471 -7.85 -34.61 6.67
CA ILE A 471 -9.28 -34.39 6.43
C ILE A 471 -9.56 -32.91 6.10
N ALA A 472 -8.92 -31.96 6.79
CA ALA A 472 -9.04 -30.55 6.49
C ALA A 472 -8.56 -30.21 5.07
N LEU A 473 -7.43 -30.77 4.64
CA LEU A 473 -6.92 -30.61 3.27
C LEU A 473 -7.90 -31.18 2.24
N ILE A 474 -8.46 -32.37 2.46
CA ILE A 474 -9.47 -32.96 1.56
C ILE A 474 -10.70 -32.05 1.44
N LEU A 475 -11.16 -31.48 2.57
CA LEU A 475 -12.27 -30.54 2.57
C LEU A 475 -11.94 -29.26 1.79
N LEU A 476 -10.74 -28.70 1.97
CA LEU A 476 -10.29 -27.49 1.26
C LEU A 476 -10.10 -27.75 -0.24
N GLU A 477 -9.57 -28.91 -0.63
CA GLU A 477 -9.48 -29.31 -2.04
C GLU A 477 -10.86 -29.47 -2.68
N ASN A 478 -11.82 -30.06 -1.95
CA ASN A 478 -13.21 -30.13 -2.41
C ASN A 478 -13.87 -28.74 -2.51
N LEU A 479 -13.56 -27.84 -1.58
CA LEU A 479 -13.96 -26.43 -1.65
C LEU A 479 -13.37 -25.74 -2.89
N LEU A 480 -12.09 -25.94 -3.19
CA LEU A 480 -11.42 -25.31 -4.33
C LEU A 480 -11.88 -25.86 -5.68
N LYS A 481 -12.37 -27.11 -5.74
CA LYS A 481 -13.06 -27.61 -6.94
C LYS A 481 -14.34 -26.84 -7.25
N ASN A 482 -15.05 -26.43 -6.20
CA ASN A 482 -16.31 -25.70 -6.30
C ASN A 482 -16.11 -24.19 -6.45
N SER A 483 -15.10 -23.64 -5.75
CA SER A 483 -14.78 -22.22 -5.66
C SER A 483 -13.28 -21.99 -5.93
N PRO A 484 -12.81 -22.13 -7.18
CA PRO A 484 -11.38 -22.16 -7.51
C PRO A 484 -10.64 -20.85 -7.24
N SER A 485 -11.35 -19.72 -7.17
CA SER A 485 -10.79 -18.41 -6.84
C SER A 485 -10.74 -18.13 -5.34
N ASN A 486 -11.12 -19.09 -4.47
CA ASN A 486 -11.11 -18.90 -3.02
C ASN A 486 -9.69 -18.86 -2.45
N PHE A 487 -9.13 -17.65 -2.39
CA PHE A 487 -7.77 -17.42 -1.89
C PHE A 487 -7.63 -17.71 -0.39
N HIS A 488 -8.69 -17.62 0.42
CA HIS A 488 -8.64 -18.00 1.84
C HIS A 488 -8.38 -19.50 2.00
N ALA A 489 -9.06 -20.32 1.19
CA ALA A 489 -8.85 -21.77 1.18
C ALA A 489 -7.45 -22.14 0.70
N LYS A 490 -6.96 -21.49 -0.37
CA LYS A 490 -5.59 -21.68 -0.88
C LYS A 490 -4.53 -21.33 0.19
N LEU A 491 -4.66 -20.17 0.85
CA LEU A 491 -3.74 -19.75 1.91
C LEU A 491 -3.73 -20.72 3.09
N LEU A 492 -4.91 -21.20 3.50
CA LEU A 492 -5.02 -22.19 4.58
C LEU A 492 -4.40 -23.52 4.17
N ALA A 493 -4.66 -23.99 2.95
CA ALA A 493 -4.08 -25.22 2.40
C ALA A 493 -2.55 -25.17 2.35
N VAL A 494 -1.95 -24.05 1.89
CA VAL A 494 -0.48 -23.86 1.91
C VAL A 494 0.08 -24.03 3.33
N ARG A 495 -0.58 -23.45 4.34
CA ARG A 495 -0.14 -23.60 5.74
C ARG A 495 -0.26 -25.03 6.26
N LEU A 496 -1.35 -25.72 5.93
CA LEU A 496 -1.56 -27.12 6.34
C LEU A 496 -0.57 -28.07 5.63
N TYR A 497 -0.30 -27.88 4.34
CA TYR A 497 0.73 -28.64 3.62
C TYR A 497 2.12 -28.49 4.25
N HIS A 498 2.50 -27.25 4.59
CA HIS A 498 3.74 -27.00 5.32
C HIS A 498 3.77 -27.65 6.70
N THR A 499 2.63 -27.70 7.41
CA THR A 499 2.53 -28.38 8.71
C THR A 499 2.77 -29.88 8.59
N LEU A 500 2.39 -30.49 7.46
CA LEU A 500 2.69 -31.89 7.14
C LEU A 500 4.10 -32.10 6.53
N GLY A 501 4.86 -31.03 6.28
CA GLY A 501 6.16 -31.10 5.60
C GLY A 501 6.09 -31.32 4.08
N SER A 502 4.91 -31.19 3.46
CA SER A 502 4.76 -31.33 2.00
C SER A 502 5.06 -30.02 1.28
N GLY A 503 6.34 -29.79 0.96
CA GLY A 503 6.80 -28.59 0.26
C GLY A 503 6.28 -28.49 -1.19
N VAL A 504 6.23 -29.62 -1.91
CA VAL A 504 5.80 -29.65 -3.33
C VAL A 504 4.33 -29.27 -3.49
N SER A 505 3.44 -29.89 -2.70
CA SER A 505 2.01 -29.56 -2.72
C SER A 505 1.75 -28.12 -2.26
N ALA A 506 2.52 -27.63 -1.26
CA ALA A 506 2.47 -26.24 -0.85
C ALA A 506 2.87 -25.28 -1.99
N HIS A 507 3.85 -25.67 -2.82
CA HIS A 507 4.31 -24.87 -3.96
C HIS A 507 3.28 -24.80 -5.08
N GLU A 508 2.67 -25.93 -5.44
CA GLU A 508 1.59 -25.98 -6.44
C GLU A 508 0.41 -25.10 -6.00
N MET A 509 -0.01 -25.22 -4.74
CA MET A 509 -1.08 -24.40 -4.18
C MET A 509 -0.71 -22.91 -4.13
N TYR A 510 0.53 -22.58 -3.76
CA TYR A 510 1.03 -21.20 -3.75
C TYR A 510 1.09 -20.59 -5.16
N ASN A 511 1.53 -21.34 -6.17
CA ASN A 511 1.54 -20.88 -7.56
C ASN A 511 0.12 -20.58 -8.06
N SER A 512 -0.89 -21.33 -7.59
CA SER A 512 -2.30 -21.07 -7.91
C SER A 512 -2.86 -19.76 -7.30
N LEU A 513 -2.16 -19.14 -6.33
CA LEU A 513 -2.51 -17.83 -5.79
C LEU A 513 -2.08 -16.68 -6.71
N ASP A 514 -1.15 -16.92 -7.64
CA ASP A 514 -0.63 -15.93 -8.60
C ASP A 514 -0.09 -14.65 -7.92
N VAL A 515 0.67 -14.83 -6.83
CA VAL A 515 1.23 -13.73 -6.02
C VAL A 515 2.27 -12.95 -6.84
N LYS A 516 2.04 -11.64 -7.03
CA LYS A 516 2.89 -10.79 -7.89
C LYS A 516 3.39 -9.52 -7.20
N HIS A 517 4.58 -9.08 -7.61
CA HIS A 517 5.17 -7.77 -7.27
C HIS A 517 5.13 -7.47 -5.76
N LEU A 518 4.43 -6.41 -5.35
CA LEU A 518 4.33 -5.99 -3.94
C LEU A 518 3.75 -7.08 -3.04
N GLN A 519 2.90 -7.95 -3.58
CA GLN A 519 2.33 -9.05 -2.81
C GLN A 519 3.40 -10.04 -2.35
N LEU A 520 4.50 -10.18 -3.10
CA LEU A 520 5.63 -11.03 -2.69
C LEU A 520 6.19 -10.52 -1.36
N ASP A 521 6.35 -9.20 -1.19
CA ASP A 521 6.89 -8.63 0.06
C ASP A 521 5.98 -8.89 1.28
N SER A 522 4.66 -8.85 1.06
CA SER A 522 3.67 -9.04 2.12
C SER A 522 3.27 -10.50 2.37
N LEU A 523 3.27 -11.35 1.34
CA LEU A 523 2.71 -12.72 1.36
C LEU A 523 3.75 -13.80 1.04
N GLY A 524 4.91 -13.44 0.50
CA GLY A 524 5.95 -14.37 0.14
C GLY A 524 6.48 -15.18 1.33
N TYR A 525 6.42 -14.63 2.54
CA TYR A 525 6.79 -15.34 3.77
C TYR A 525 6.00 -16.63 4.02
N ILE A 526 4.81 -16.76 3.43
CA ILE A 526 3.96 -17.95 3.55
C ILE A 526 4.62 -19.16 2.88
N HIS A 527 5.46 -18.94 1.86
CA HIS A 527 6.04 -20.02 1.08
C HIS A 527 7.49 -19.77 0.60
N CYS A 528 7.80 -18.60 0.05
CA CYS A 528 9.10 -18.25 -0.54
C CYS A 528 10.27 -18.25 0.45
N ALA A 529 10.03 -18.04 1.75
CA ALA A 529 11.05 -18.19 2.79
C ALA A 529 11.45 -19.66 3.06
N ARG A 530 10.89 -20.62 2.31
CA ARG A 530 11.04 -22.06 2.55
C ARG A 530 11.44 -22.84 1.29
N ILE A 531 11.54 -22.20 0.13
CA ILE A 531 11.92 -22.82 -1.16
C ILE A 531 12.80 -21.87 -1.98
N GLN A 532 13.65 -22.43 -2.85
CA GLN A 532 14.38 -21.71 -3.90
C GLN A 532 13.42 -20.91 -4.79
N THR A 533 13.35 -19.59 -4.62
CA THR A 533 12.60 -18.71 -5.53
C THR A 533 13.53 -17.76 -6.28
N GLU A 534 13.35 -17.66 -7.61
CA GLU A 534 14.01 -16.64 -8.42
C GLU A 534 13.54 -15.23 -8.02
N PRO A 535 14.43 -14.23 -7.99
CA PRO A 535 14.08 -12.89 -7.54
C PRO A 535 13.22 -12.16 -8.58
N ALA A 536 11.91 -12.08 -8.32
CA ALA A 536 11.02 -11.11 -8.98
C ALA A 536 10.91 -9.78 -8.20
N TYR A 537 11.81 -9.53 -7.24
CA TYR A 537 11.86 -8.29 -6.49
C TYR A 537 12.71 -7.26 -7.24
N LEU A 538 12.08 -6.50 -8.13
CA LEU A 538 12.67 -5.24 -8.54
C LEU A 538 12.49 -4.23 -7.38
N PRO A 539 13.58 -3.65 -6.84
CA PRO A 539 13.44 -2.52 -5.94
C PRO A 539 12.62 -1.43 -6.64
N CYS A 540 11.72 -0.79 -5.89
CA CYS A 540 10.83 0.25 -6.41
C CYS A 540 11.66 1.26 -7.22
N SER A 541 11.35 1.38 -8.52
CA SER A 541 12.22 2.14 -9.41
C SER A 541 12.33 3.59 -8.95
N SER A 542 13.55 4.10 -8.81
CA SER A 542 13.84 5.51 -8.52
C SER A 542 13.23 6.47 -9.55
N ASP A 543 12.74 5.96 -10.67
CA ASP A 543 12.04 6.72 -11.71
C ASP A 543 10.72 7.32 -11.22
N HIS A 544 9.99 6.69 -10.29
CA HIS A 544 8.75 7.29 -9.76
C HIS A 544 9.01 8.59 -8.99
N LEU A 545 10.19 8.73 -8.37
CA LEU A 545 10.62 9.99 -7.77
C LEU A 545 10.84 11.05 -8.85
N THR A 546 11.48 10.69 -9.97
CA THR A 546 11.68 11.61 -11.09
C THR A 546 10.35 12.04 -11.75
N PHE A 547 9.39 11.13 -11.87
CA PHE A 547 8.05 11.45 -12.39
C PHE A 547 7.27 12.38 -11.48
N SER A 548 7.45 12.27 -10.15
CA SER A 548 6.79 13.16 -9.19
C SER A 548 7.17 14.62 -9.41
N TYR A 549 8.43 14.90 -9.78
CA TYR A 549 8.86 16.24 -10.19
C TYR A 549 8.28 16.67 -11.55
N LYS A 550 8.27 15.76 -12.54
CA LYS A 550 7.77 16.06 -13.89
C LYS A 550 6.26 16.38 -13.92
N PHE A 551 5.48 15.70 -13.10
CA PHE A 551 4.02 15.88 -13.02
C PHE A 551 3.58 16.81 -11.88
N GLY A 552 4.52 17.37 -11.11
CA GLY A 552 4.22 18.26 -9.99
C GLY A 552 3.55 17.59 -8.79
N SER A 553 3.65 16.26 -8.66
CA SER A 553 3.09 15.47 -7.56
C SER A 553 3.96 15.54 -6.30
N PHE A 554 4.32 16.75 -5.86
CA PHE A 554 5.29 16.99 -4.78
C PHE A 554 4.89 16.36 -3.45
N ILE A 555 3.60 16.39 -3.10
CA ILE A 555 3.06 15.81 -1.85
C ILE A 555 3.36 14.30 -1.76
N LYS A 556 3.42 13.62 -2.90
CA LYS A 556 3.67 12.16 -2.95
C LYS A 556 5.13 11.78 -2.88
N LEU A 557 6.04 12.74 -3.04
CA LEU A 557 7.47 12.44 -3.06
C LEU A 557 7.93 11.83 -1.74
N ASP A 558 7.53 12.40 -0.60
CA ASP A 558 7.89 11.87 0.71
C ASP A 558 7.26 10.48 0.94
N GLU A 559 6.00 10.28 0.55
CA GLU A 559 5.33 8.96 0.61
C GLU A 559 6.05 7.90 -0.25
N PHE A 560 6.49 8.25 -1.46
CA PHE A 560 7.21 7.34 -2.35
C PHE A 560 8.60 7.00 -1.84
N MET A 561 9.30 7.98 -1.25
CA MET A 561 10.59 7.73 -0.63
C MET A 561 10.44 6.82 0.61
N ASP A 562 9.46 7.08 1.48
CA ASP A 562 9.14 6.19 2.61
C ASP A 562 8.79 4.78 2.16
N PHE A 563 7.99 4.66 1.10
CA PHE A 563 7.61 3.38 0.53
C PHE A 563 8.83 2.62 -0.04
N ARG A 564 9.70 3.32 -0.77
CA ARG A 564 10.95 2.75 -1.28
C ARG A 564 11.85 2.27 -0.14
N ASP A 565 12.11 3.14 0.84
CA ASP A 565 12.99 2.83 1.96
C ASP A 565 12.43 1.64 2.78
N ARG A 566 11.10 1.57 2.93
CA ARG A 566 10.41 0.45 3.57
C ARG A 566 10.52 -0.87 2.81
N LEU A 567 10.57 -0.85 1.48
CA LEU A 567 10.79 -2.05 0.66
C LEU A 567 12.27 -2.46 0.62
N CYS A 568 13.19 -1.50 0.51
CA CYS A 568 14.63 -1.75 0.54
C CYS A 568 15.07 -2.39 1.87
N ASN A 569 14.45 -1.96 2.98
CA ASN A 569 14.73 -2.48 4.31
C ASN A 569 13.71 -3.55 4.74
N SER A 570 13.08 -4.25 3.79
CA SER A 570 12.12 -5.31 4.12
C SER A 570 12.82 -6.53 4.70
N LEU A 571 12.32 -7.01 5.84
CA LEU A 571 12.76 -8.26 6.46
C LEU A 571 12.64 -9.43 5.49
N HIS A 572 11.54 -9.52 4.75
CA HIS A 572 11.32 -10.64 3.83
C HIS A 572 12.33 -10.62 2.68
N TYR A 573 12.58 -9.44 2.10
CA TYR A 573 13.59 -9.26 1.05
C TYR A 573 14.97 -9.70 1.55
N THR A 574 15.36 -9.25 2.75
CA THR A 574 16.63 -9.65 3.36
C THR A 574 16.71 -11.15 3.61
N SER A 575 15.65 -11.78 4.14
CA SER A 575 15.60 -13.24 4.34
C SER A 575 15.79 -14.00 3.03
N VAL A 576 15.07 -13.63 1.97
CA VAL A 576 15.21 -14.27 0.65
C VAL A 576 16.60 -14.08 0.07
N ALA A 577 17.21 -12.89 0.25
CA ALA A 577 18.56 -12.63 -0.21
C ALA A 577 19.60 -13.50 0.50
N VAL A 578 19.46 -13.68 1.82
CA VAL A 578 20.31 -14.57 2.64
C VAL A 578 20.08 -16.03 2.26
N ASP A 579 18.83 -16.47 2.16
CA ASP A 579 18.48 -17.85 1.77
C ASP A 579 19.06 -18.20 0.41
N ARG A 580 19.03 -17.26 -0.55
CA ARG A 580 19.67 -17.45 -1.87
C ARG A 580 21.17 -17.66 -1.76
N ILE A 581 21.87 -16.86 -0.94
CA ILE A 581 23.30 -17.03 -0.70
C ILE A 581 23.57 -18.43 -0.13
N VAL A 582 22.80 -18.85 0.88
CA VAL A 582 22.92 -20.17 1.50
C VAL A 582 22.64 -21.29 0.48
N LEU A 583 21.60 -21.16 -0.33
CA LEU A 583 21.25 -22.13 -1.36
C LEU A 583 22.35 -22.24 -2.42
N SER A 584 22.89 -21.12 -2.91
CA SER A 584 24.01 -21.12 -3.84
C SER A 584 25.24 -21.80 -3.24
N LEU A 585 25.51 -21.63 -1.94
CA LEU A 585 26.59 -22.32 -1.25
C LEU A 585 26.33 -23.83 -1.12
N ILE A 586 25.09 -24.25 -0.86
CA ILE A 586 24.71 -25.68 -0.80
C ILE A 586 24.83 -26.34 -2.17
N GLU A 587 24.46 -25.65 -3.24
CA GLU A 587 24.57 -26.13 -4.63
C GLU A 587 26.00 -26.07 -5.17
N CYS A 588 26.90 -25.37 -4.47
CA CYS A 588 28.28 -25.21 -4.87
C CYS A 588 29.04 -26.53 -4.78
N THR A 589 29.31 -27.16 -5.93
CA THR A 589 30.01 -28.44 -6.00
C THR A 589 31.51 -28.30 -6.26
N THR A 590 31.99 -27.11 -6.67
CA THR A 590 33.40 -26.87 -7.03
C THR A 590 33.99 -25.62 -6.38
N LEU A 591 35.32 -25.58 -6.24
CA LEU A 591 36.01 -24.41 -5.69
C LEU A 591 35.99 -23.21 -6.65
N GLU A 592 35.97 -23.45 -7.96
CA GLU A 592 35.90 -22.39 -8.99
C GLU A 592 34.53 -21.70 -9.00
N SER A 593 33.44 -22.46 -8.79
CA SER A 593 32.11 -21.86 -8.60
C SER A 593 32.05 -21.00 -7.33
N LEU A 594 32.76 -21.39 -6.26
CA LEU A 594 32.81 -20.60 -5.04
C LEU A 594 33.52 -19.26 -5.25
N TYR A 595 34.70 -19.26 -5.90
CA TYR A 595 35.45 -18.03 -6.17
C TYR A 595 34.79 -17.09 -7.20
N SER A 596 33.85 -17.60 -8.00
CA SER A 596 33.07 -16.80 -8.95
C SER A 596 31.76 -16.26 -8.37
N MET A 597 31.36 -16.68 -7.16
CA MET A 597 30.22 -16.08 -6.46
C MET A 597 30.55 -14.67 -5.98
N ASP A 598 29.64 -13.72 -6.21
CA ASP A 598 29.72 -12.35 -5.71
C ASP A 598 29.29 -12.27 -4.23
N ILE A 599 29.98 -13.03 -3.37
CA ILE A 599 29.76 -13.05 -1.93
C ILE A 599 31.04 -12.56 -1.24
N SER A 600 31.00 -11.34 -0.71
CA SER A 600 32.10 -10.81 0.09
C SER A 600 31.92 -11.20 1.57
N PRO A 601 32.95 -11.70 2.26
CA PRO A 601 32.86 -11.99 3.70
C PRO A 601 32.65 -10.74 4.56
N ASN A 602 32.90 -9.54 4.02
CA ASN A 602 32.67 -8.24 4.67
C ASN A 602 31.51 -7.48 4.03
N ASP A 603 30.49 -8.17 3.52
CA ASP A 603 29.35 -7.51 2.90
C ASP A 603 28.46 -6.81 3.95
N ASN A 604 28.63 -5.49 4.08
CA ASN A 604 27.83 -4.63 4.96
C ASN A 604 26.61 -4.02 4.23
N LYS A 605 26.14 -4.59 3.11
CA LYS A 605 24.99 -4.05 2.36
C LYS A 605 23.67 -4.07 3.14
N ILE A 606 23.53 -4.91 4.17
CA ILE A 606 22.30 -5.02 4.97
C ILE A 606 22.38 -4.10 6.19
N GLU A 607 21.49 -3.12 6.24
CA GLU A 607 21.32 -2.24 7.40
C GLU A 607 20.39 -2.90 8.44
N TRP A 608 20.95 -3.80 9.26
CA TRP A 608 20.20 -4.61 10.23
C TRP A 608 19.28 -3.81 11.18
N ASP A 609 19.71 -2.62 11.60
CA ASP A 609 18.97 -1.77 12.53
C ASP A 609 17.73 -1.12 11.89
N LEU A 610 17.65 -1.06 10.56
CA LEU A 610 16.55 -0.42 9.84
C LEU A 610 15.52 -1.40 9.27
N LEU A 611 15.70 -2.71 9.53
CA LEU A 611 14.80 -3.74 9.01
C LEU A 611 13.36 -3.53 9.43
N ARG A 612 12.44 -3.80 8.50
CA ARG A 612 11.00 -3.64 8.69
C ARG A 612 10.25 -4.91 8.31
N ASP A 613 9.37 -5.33 9.21
CA ASP A 613 8.41 -6.39 8.94
C ASP A 613 7.21 -5.83 8.16
N ASN A 614 7.11 -6.26 6.90
CA ASN A 614 6.05 -5.90 5.97
C ASN A 614 5.02 -7.03 5.76
N HIS A 615 5.18 -8.16 6.45
CA HIS A 615 4.29 -9.31 6.30
C HIS A 615 2.84 -8.95 6.62
N ASP A 616 1.91 -9.44 5.80
CA ASP A 616 0.49 -9.35 6.09
C ASP A 616 0.05 -10.53 6.96
N LEU A 617 0.25 -10.37 8.27
CA LEU A 617 -0.22 -11.34 9.28
C LEU A 617 -1.76 -11.36 9.42
N SER A 618 -2.47 -10.50 8.68
CA SER A 618 -3.92 -10.39 8.72
C SER A 618 -4.63 -11.08 7.55
N VAL A 619 -3.90 -11.48 6.50
CA VAL A 619 -4.45 -12.10 5.29
C VAL A 619 -5.16 -13.43 5.54
N CYS A 620 -4.63 -14.23 6.48
CA CYS A 620 -5.28 -15.46 6.92
C CYS A 620 -6.48 -15.09 7.79
N ILE A 621 -7.68 -15.44 7.30
CA ILE A 621 -8.89 -15.26 8.09
C ILE A 621 -8.82 -16.14 9.34
N SER A 622 -9.27 -15.59 10.45
CA SER A 622 -9.41 -16.30 11.73
C SER A 622 -10.58 -15.66 12.46
N TRP A 623 -11.33 -16.49 13.17
CA TRP A 623 -12.41 -16.08 14.05
C TRP A 623 -12.10 -16.46 15.49
N ASP A 624 -10.83 -16.58 15.84
CA ASP A 624 -10.40 -16.90 17.19
C ASP A 624 -10.46 -15.65 18.09
N PRO A 625 -10.68 -15.80 19.41
CA PRO A 625 -10.81 -14.66 20.32
C PRO A 625 -9.66 -13.64 20.27
N GLU A 626 -8.44 -14.09 20.00
CA GLU A 626 -7.24 -13.23 19.82
C GLU A 626 -7.43 -12.21 18.70
N ARG A 627 -8.31 -12.48 17.74
CA ARG A 627 -8.54 -11.63 16.57
C ARG A 627 -9.38 -10.40 16.88
N ILE A 628 -10.00 -10.32 18.07
CA ILE A 628 -10.75 -9.16 18.55
C ILE A 628 -9.83 -7.94 18.67
N ASP A 629 -8.63 -8.13 19.24
CA ASP A 629 -7.64 -7.04 19.45
C ASP A 629 -6.82 -6.70 18.19
N GLY A 630 -7.09 -7.39 17.08
CA GLY A 630 -6.37 -7.28 15.81
C GLY A 630 -5.50 -8.50 15.50
N PRO A 631 -4.68 -8.49 14.42
CA PRO A 631 -3.67 -9.53 14.22
C PRO A 631 -2.69 -9.54 15.40
N GLN A 632 -2.18 -10.71 15.79
CA GLN A 632 -1.13 -10.84 16.81
C GLN A 632 0.03 -9.90 16.45
N LYS A 633 0.23 -8.86 17.27
CA LYS A 633 1.25 -7.84 17.01
C LYS A 633 2.61 -8.40 17.43
N ASN A 634 3.48 -8.68 16.47
CA ASN A 634 4.92 -8.74 16.75
C ASN A 634 5.39 -7.33 17.12
N GLY A 635 5.58 -7.06 18.41
CA GLY A 635 6.55 -6.12 18.99
C GLY A 635 6.46 -4.61 18.69
N HIS A 636 5.83 -4.14 17.63
CA HIS A 636 5.79 -2.71 17.29
C HIS A 636 4.36 -2.20 17.18
N LYS A 637 4.05 -1.21 18.02
CA LYS A 637 2.81 -0.43 18.03
C LYS A 637 2.61 0.23 16.65
N ARG A 638 2.01 -0.47 15.70
CA ARG A 638 1.17 0.20 14.70
C ARG A 638 -0.04 0.73 15.47
N LYS A 639 -0.15 2.05 15.57
CA LYS A 639 -1.46 2.68 15.77
C LYS A 639 -2.35 2.12 14.65
N PRO A 640 -3.55 1.59 14.94
CA PRO A 640 -4.44 1.15 13.88
C PRO A 640 -4.70 2.34 12.95
N CYS A 641 -4.30 2.22 11.68
CA CYS A 641 -4.69 3.13 10.60
C CYS A 641 -6.17 2.95 10.24
N LEU A 642 -7.05 2.84 11.25
CA LEU A 642 -8.50 2.79 11.10
C LEU A 642 -9.14 4.18 11.26
N SER A 643 -8.37 5.22 11.58
CA SER A 643 -8.82 6.62 11.59
C SER A 643 -9.06 7.23 10.19
N ARG A 644 -9.28 6.41 9.17
CA ARG A 644 -9.61 6.88 7.80
C ARG A 644 -10.94 6.37 7.27
N ILE A 645 -11.61 5.47 7.98
CA ILE A 645 -12.91 4.89 7.55
C ILE A 645 -14.03 5.18 8.57
N TYR A 646 -13.69 5.60 9.80
CA TYR A 646 -14.68 5.92 10.84
C TYR A 646 -14.51 7.32 11.47
N ASP A 647 -13.79 8.24 10.81
CA ASP A 647 -13.85 9.68 11.16
C ASP A 647 -15.06 10.33 10.44
N PHE A 648 -16.26 9.79 10.69
CA PHE A 648 -17.56 10.40 10.36
C PHE A 648 -18.39 10.52 11.62
#